data_AF-A0A8J7ZCS5-F1
#
_entry.id   AF-A0A8J7ZCS5-F1
#
_cell.length_a   1.000
_cell.length_b   1.000
_cell.length_c   1.000
_cell.angle_alpha   90.00
_cell.angle_beta   90.00
_cell.angle_gamma   90.00
#
_symmetry.space_group_name_H-M   'P 1'
#
loop_
_entity.id
_entity.type
_entity.pdbx_description
1 polymer ?
#
loop_
_entity_poly.entity_id
_entity_poly.type
_entity_poly.pdbx_seq_one_letter_code
_entity_poly.pdbx_strand_id
1 'polypeptide(L)'
;MSSSKIKPFLLISLFLLSPIIVNVSSIVEKEEEFHNTPNAVENWTVMLYFCADTRSSFVTSSLNNSGNGLYIDMLGTFNSLNLFIDPNSDNDINVIALFDSPWTSQDPYGNARLYEIKGNNPILLNDYGSINMGDQQTLEDFINYCKTNYPATYYSLTLVDHGRGYAGFCYDYHAAHPYWAYALGDCLTVQELDSALENTGGVDVLFLDTCSGGSFEVMWQLIDEVDYVIAGESLQWNNALYHSAEICYNLSRNVNYTPYQLANCGFDCARNIQVAPWDQTGNWKSISFYDLTKFDSISTSQTFQEVFSDFTDILIAEFSHNSSGTRDLIWDIRSDITSDIHFFSTESMMVDFYIFVDALLERYDEFYFNDTIFQIATELLLLLTPGVTKTVIKEWNYPWYGELYGYSICIPDNYNMYQGYLYPNFYEDLDISLETNWDEFLKLLYPIYDFDPQRYEFWEFKLDFIDPSVSLHVLLKFDPLRDPLHVGLNEFSTGNMGIELGIPGSEFYDDLLFGNSIIRIPASGLSEFKNKDPAEDDIAFTVVVNATAAASATQDVNLTVRHVINQSTVWQSNKISDFKLGQTLICEVSINEEITDFEILNSPFERTILGLPLKWFTVIVISSVIVPVVTIVIIVVLRRKKK
;
A
#
# COMPACT_ATOMS: atom_id res chain seq x y z
N MET A 1 -36.70 54.81 32.83
CA MET A 1 -37.90 55.13 32.02
C MET A 1 -37.80 54.42 30.68
N SER A 2 -38.85 53.69 30.32
CA SER A 2 -39.28 53.30 28.97
C SER A 2 -38.42 52.33 28.12
N SER A 3 -38.82 51.06 28.18
CA SER A 3 -38.68 50.03 27.14
C SER A 3 -39.28 50.46 25.78
N SER A 4 -38.56 50.27 24.67
CA SER A 4 -39.19 50.14 23.34
C SER A 4 -39.18 48.67 22.92
N LYS A 5 -40.40 48.14 22.79
CA LYS A 5 -40.73 46.77 22.41
C LYS A 5 -40.56 46.59 20.89
N ILE A 6 -39.87 45.55 20.46
CA ILE A 6 -40.08 44.95 19.14
C ILE A 6 -40.63 43.55 19.38
N LYS A 7 -41.85 43.28 18.91
CA LYS A 7 -42.53 41.98 18.98
C LYS A 7 -42.04 41.09 17.82
N PRO A 8 -41.81 39.78 18.02
CA PRO A 8 -41.64 38.87 16.90
C PRO A 8 -42.98 38.60 16.23
N PHE A 9 -42.98 38.57 14.89
CA PHE A 9 -44.12 38.16 14.06
C PHE A 9 -43.84 36.74 13.57
N LEU A 10 -44.73 35.80 13.90
CA LEU A 10 -44.67 34.40 13.47
C LEU A 10 -45.59 34.25 12.25
N LEU A 11 -45.03 33.92 11.09
CA LEU A 11 -45.81 33.54 9.91
C LEU A 11 -45.86 32.01 9.87
N ILE A 12 -47.02 31.41 10.13
CA ILE A 12 -47.27 29.98 9.96
C ILE A 12 -47.90 29.79 8.58
N SER A 13 -47.21 29.09 7.69
CA SER A 13 -47.76 28.60 6.42
C SER A 13 -48.16 27.14 6.59
N LEU A 14 -49.46 26.84 6.52
CA LEU A 14 -49.97 25.47 6.45
C LEU A 14 -49.74 24.92 5.03
N PHE A 15 -49.03 23.79 4.90
CA PHE A 15 -49.16 22.93 3.72
C PHE A 15 -50.02 21.72 4.08
N LEU A 16 -51.14 21.59 3.38
CA LEU A 16 -52.01 20.42 3.43
C LEU A 16 -51.29 19.24 2.77
N LEU A 17 -50.88 18.25 3.57
CA LEU A 17 -50.46 16.95 3.08
C LEU A 17 -51.71 16.13 2.71
N SER A 18 -51.81 15.74 1.45
CA SER A 18 -52.70 14.68 1.00
C SER A 18 -52.00 13.33 1.24
N PRO A 19 -52.64 12.33 1.87
CA PRO A 19 -52.03 11.02 2.02
C PRO A 19 -52.12 10.27 0.68
N ILE A 20 -50.98 10.06 0.03
CA ILE A 20 -50.85 9.01 -0.99
C ILE A 20 -50.70 7.71 -0.20
N ILE A 21 -51.75 6.88 -0.23
CA ILE A 21 -51.72 5.51 0.27
C ILE A 21 -50.89 4.70 -0.74
N VAL A 22 -49.65 4.39 -0.41
CA VAL A 22 -48.87 3.39 -1.14
C VAL A 22 -49.31 2.02 -0.63
N ASN A 23 -49.92 1.25 -1.53
CA ASN A 23 -50.37 -0.10 -1.27
C ASN A 23 -49.14 -1.01 -1.29
N VAL A 24 -48.68 -1.44 -0.11
CA VAL A 24 -47.60 -2.43 0.01
C VAL A 24 -48.24 -3.81 -0.16
N SER A 25 -48.25 -4.30 -1.39
CA SER A 25 -48.46 -5.71 -1.67
C SER A 25 -47.41 -6.20 -2.66
N SER A 26 -46.52 -7.05 -2.12
CA SER A 26 -45.63 -7.99 -2.82
C SER A 26 -44.69 -7.42 -3.89
N ILE A 27 -43.50 -7.02 -3.45
CA ILE A 27 -42.28 -7.20 -4.24
C ILE A 27 -41.51 -8.32 -3.52
N VAL A 28 -41.81 -9.55 -3.92
CA VAL A 28 -40.84 -10.63 -3.84
C VAL A 28 -40.10 -10.51 -5.16
N GLU A 29 -38.87 -10.00 -5.14
CA GLU A 29 -38.00 -10.07 -6.30
C GLU A 29 -37.81 -11.56 -6.61
N LYS A 30 -38.22 -11.93 -7.83
CA LYS A 30 -37.82 -13.19 -8.43
C LYS A 30 -36.34 -13.07 -8.74
N GLU A 31 -35.54 -14.02 -8.28
CA GLU A 31 -34.29 -14.37 -8.96
C GLU A 31 -34.63 -14.59 -10.45
N GLU A 32 -34.16 -13.71 -11.32
CA GLU A 32 -34.10 -14.00 -12.75
C GLU A 32 -32.90 -14.92 -12.98
N GLU A 33 -33.15 -16.19 -13.28
CA GLU A 33 -32.15 -17.06 -13.91
C GLU A 33 -31.76 -16.45 -15.27
N PHE A 34 -30.65 -15.71 -15.29
CA PHE A 34 -30.02 -15.29 -16.53
C PHE A 34 -29.37 -16.50 -17.19
N HIS A 35 -30.08 -17.11 -18.14
CA HIS A 35 -29.46 -18.01 -19.10
C HIS A 35 -28.65 -17.19 -20.12
N ASN A 36 -27.42 -16.83 -19.76
CA ASN A 36 -26.43 -16.47 -20.78
C ASN A 36 -26.12 -17.75 -21.55
N THR A 37 -26.61 -17.85 -22.79
CA THR A 37 -25.97 -18.76 -23.76
C THR A 37 -24.52 -18.34 -23.86
N PRO A 38 -23.54 -19.25 -23.69
CA PRO A 38 -22.12 -18.91 -23.84
C PRO A 38 -21.95 -18.14 -25.15
N ASN A 39 -21.29 -16.98 -25.09
CA ASN A 39 -20.90 -16.26 -26.30
C ASN A 39 -20.05 -17.20 -27.18
N ALA A 40 -19.96 -16.90 -28.47
CA ALA A 40 -18.97 -17.57 -29.31
C ALA A 40 -17.58 -17.45 -28.63
N VAL A 41 -16.74 -18.47 -28.78
CA VAL A 41 -15.38 -18.40 -28.22
C VAL A 41 -14.64 -17.27 -28.91
N GLU A 42 -14.40 -16.19 -28.16
CA GLU A 42 -13.68 -15.02 -28.64
C GLU A 42 -12.17 -15.28 -28.60
N ASN A 43 -11.37 -14.42 -29.23
CA ASN A 43 -9.91 -14.56 -29.10
C ASN A 43 -9.44 -14.16 -27.70
N TRP A 44 -10.02 -13.11 -27.12
CA TRP A 44 -9.58 -12.54 -25.84
C TRP A 44 -10.73 -12.29 -24.86
N THR A 45 -10.49 -12.61 -23.60
CA THR A 45 -11.24 -12.08 -22.46
C THR A 45 -10.29 -11.30 -21.56
N VAL A 46 -10.56 -10.00 -21.44
CA VAL A 46 -9.82 -9.04 -20.60
C VAL A 46 -10.59 -8.87 -19.28
N MET A 47 -9.95 -9.21 -18.17
CA MET A 47 -10.49 -9.12 -16.82
C MET A 47 -9.84 -7.96 -16.08
N LEU A 48 -10.63 -7.02 -15.58
CA LEU A 48 -10.15 -5.84 -14.85
C LEU A 48 -10.66 -5.89 -13.41
N TYR A 49 -9.74 -5.96 -12.45
CA TYR A 49 -10.04 -6.07 -11.01
C TYR A 49 -9.61 -4.79 -10.31
N PHE A 50 -10.57 -3.87 -10.12
CA PHE A 50 -10.33 -2.55 -9.53
C PHE A 50 -10.71 -2.52 -8.04
N CYS A 51 -9.72 -2.51 -7.16
CA CYS A 51 -9.93 -2.42 -5.70
C CYS A 51 -9.83 -0.95 -5.29
N ALA A 52 -10.91 -0.20 -5.49
CA ALA A 52 -10.88 1.24 -5.24
C ALA A 52 -11.29 1.62 -3.82
N ASP A 53 -11.79 0.69 -3.01
CA ASP A 53 -12.02 0.89 -1.57
C ASP A 53 -10.73 0.79 -0.75
N THR A 54 -9.76 1.63 -1.10
CA THR A 54 -8.39 1.56 -0.61
C THR A 54 -7.98 2.86 0.10
N ARG A 55 -7.07 2.84 1.09
CA ARG A 55 -6.72 4.08 1.83
C ARG A 55 -5.78 4.98 1.03
N SER A 56 -5.97 6.31 1.11
CA SER A 56 -4.99 7.31 0.66
C SER A 56 -4.27 7.96 1.83
N SER A 57 -3.00 8.32 1.64
CA SER A 57 -2.21 9.15 2.58
C SER A 57 -2.87 10.51 2.90
N PHE A 58 -3.79 10.99 2.06
CA PHE A 58 -4.48 12.27 2.23
C PHE A 58 -5.88 12.18 2.88
N VAL A 59 -6.41 10.97 3.13
CA VAL A 59 -7.74 10.78 3.74
C VAL A 59 -7.56 10.44 5.22
N THR A 60 -7.75 11.44 6.07
CA THR A 60 -7.33 11.41 7.48
C THR A 60 -8.44 11.11 8.49
N SER A 61 -9.72 10.91 8.14
CA SER A 61 -10.78 10.82 9.18
C SER A 61 -12.23 10.48 8.76
N SER A 62 -12.50 9.53 7.86
CA SER A 62 -13.89 9.03 7.71
C SER A 62 -14.00 7.74 6.92
N LEU A 63 -15.00 6.92 7.27
CA LEU A 63 -15.63 5.92 6.37
C LEU A 63 -15.81 6.47 4.93
N ASN A 64 -15.95 7.80 4.77
CA ASN A 64 -15.91 8.46 3.48
C ASN A 64 -14.50 8.52 2.90
N ASN A 65 -14.26 7.68 1.91
CA ASN A 65 -13.00 7.61 1.17
C ASN A 65 -13.14 8.17 -0.27
N SER A 66 -14.23 8.90 -0.56
CA SER A 66 -14.48 9.53 -1.87
C SER A 66 -13.45 10.57 -2.32
N GLY A 67 -12.53 10.97 -1.44
CA GLY A 67 -11.46 11.93 -1.74
C GLY A 67 -10.12 11.27 -2.08
N ASN A 68 -10.06 9.94 -2.13
CA ASN A 68 -8.87 9.21 -2.54
C ASN A 68 -8.55 9.49 -4.01
N GLY A 69 -7.33 9.97 -4.28
CA GLY A 69 -6.82 10.20 -5.63
C GLY A 69 -6.83 8.95 -6.48
N LEU A 70 -6.36 7.82 -5.94
CA LEU A 70 -6.31 6.53 -6.64
C LEU A 70 -7.72 6.07 -7.08
N TYR A 71 -8.72 6.21 -6.20
CA TYR A 71 -10.12 5.95 -6.58
C TYR A 71 -10.60 6.88 -7.71
N ILE A 72 -10.29 8.18 -7.63
CA ILE A 72 -10.68 9.15 -8.66
C ILE A 72 -10.04 8.77 -10.01
N ASP A 73 -8.78 8.36 -9.99
CA ASP A 73 -8.05 7.99 -11.20
C ASP A 73 -8.59 6.65 -11.76
N MET A 74 -8.88 5.66 -10.91
CA MET A 74 -9.50 4.38 -11.31
C MET A 74 -10.87 4.63 -11.94
N LEU A 75 -11.68 5.48 -11.32
CA LEU A 75 -12.98 5.86 -11.85
C LEU A 75 -12.84 6.61 -13.18
N GLY A 76 -11.83 7.47 -13.32
CA GLY A 76 -11.50 8.15 -14.57
C GLY A 76 -11.18 7.16 -15.69
N THR A 77 -10.32 6.18 -15.39
CA THR A 77 -9.95 5.10 -16.29
C THR A 77 -11.14 4.24 -16.67
N PHE A 78 -11.91 3.77 -15.69
CA PHE A 78 -13.11 2.96 -15.90
C PHE A 78 -14.11 3.67 -16.81
N ASN A 79 -14.36 4.96 -16.54
CA ASN A 79 -15.24 5.78 -17.37
C ASN A 79 -14.67 6.05 -18.77
N SER A 80 -13.36 5.95 -18.97
CA SER A 80 -12.71 6.13 -20.26
C SER A 80 -12.71 4.88 -21.12
N LEU A 81 -12.85 3.67 -20.54
CA LEU A 81 -12.78 2.40 -21.28
C LEU A 81 -13.74 2.36 -22.48
N ASN A 82 -14.88 3.03 -22.38
CA ASN A 82 -15.86 3.17 -23.45
C ASN A 82 -15.43 4.09 -24.62
N LEU A 83 -14.46 4.99 -24.43
CA LEU A 83 -13.87 5.83 -25.46
C LEU A 83 -12.82 5.07 -26.27
N PHE A 84 -12.28 4.01 -25.67
CA PHE A 84 -11.15 3.26 -26.19
C PHE A 84 -11.58 1.96 -26.89
N ILE A 85 -12.76 1.41 -26.61
CA ILE A 85 -13.31 0.34 -27.43
C ILE A 85 -13.93 0.98 -28.69
N ASP A 86 -13.36 0.73 -29.87
CA ASP A 86 -13.82 1.34 -31.13
C ASP A 86 -15.34 1.09 -31.30
N PRO A 87 -16.19 2.13 -31.35
CA PRO A 87 -17.62 1.95 -31.47
C PRO A 87 -18.04 1.38 -32.85
N ASN A 88 -17.10 1.29 -33.79
CA ASN A 88 -17.28 0.70 -35.11
C ASN A 88 -16.64 -0.69 -35.24
N SER A 89 -15.95 -1.23 -34.23
CA SER A 89 -15.59 -2.65 -34.24
C SER A 89 -16.82 -3.46 -33.84
N ASP A 90 -17.20 -4.40 -34.70
CA ASP A 90 -18.07 -5.52 -34.32
C ASP A 90 -17.23 -6.37 -33.33
N ASN A 91 -17.27 -6.04 -32.04
CA ASN A 91 -16.28 -6.47 -31.04
C ASN A 91 -16.20 -8.00 -30.87
N ASP A 92 -15.03 -8.58 -31.19
CA ASP A 92 -14.62 -9.99 -31.02
C ASP A 92 -13.73 -10.17 -29.75
N ILE A 93 -13.91 -9.32 -28.74
CA ILE A 93 -13.25 -9.42 -27.43
C ILE A 93 -14.25 -9.22 -26.30
N ASN A 94 -14.03 -9.90 -25.18
CA ASN A 94 -14.78 -9.68 -23.95
C ASN A 94 -13.97 -8.79 -23.02
N VAL A 95 -14.59 -7.76 -22.44
CA VAL A 95 -13.97 -6.91 -21.42
C VAL A 95 -14.90 -6.89 -20.21
N ILE A 96 -14.47 -7.49 -19.11
CA ILE A 96 -15.22 -7.63 -17.87
C ILE A 96 -14.48 -6.93 -16.75
N ALA A 97 -15.17 -6.08 -16.00
CA ALA A 97 -14.59 -5.33 -14.90
C ALA A 97 -15.34 -5.60 -13.61
N LEU A 98 -14.64 -6.01 -12.55
CA LEU A 98 -15.13 -5.95 -11.19
C LEU A 98 -14.56 -4.67 -10.56
N PHE A 99 -15.44 -3.74 -10.22
CA PHE A 99 -15.06 -2.44 -9.70
C PHE A 99 -15.65 -2.24 -8.31
N ASP A 100 -14.78 -2.19 -7.31
CA ASP A 100 -15.13 -1.95 -5.92
C ASP A 100 -14.97 -0.48 -5.57
N SER A 101 -16.10 0.20 -5.34
CA SER A 101 -16.11 1.63 -5.03
C SER A 101 -16.07 1.85 -3.52
N PRO A 102 -15.31 2.83 -3.02
CA PRO A 102 -15.31 3.13 -1.59
C PRO A 102 -16.67 3.57 -1.09
N TRP A 103 -16.88 3.42 0.21
CA TRP A 103 -18.02 4.02 0.89
C TRP A 103 -18.08 5.53 0.66
N THR A 104 -19.26 6.04 0.33
CA THR A 104 -19.54 7.48 0.26
C THR A 104 -20.87 7.84 0.91
N SER A 105 -21.08 9.11 1.28
CA SER A 105 -22.38 9.54 1.84
C SER A 105 -23.56 9.39 0.86
N GLN A 106 -23.28 9.25 -0.44
CA GLN A 106 -24.26 9.06 -1.52
C GLN A 106 -24.41 7.59 -1.91
N ASP A 107 -23.40 6.76 -1.63
CA ASP A 107 -23.36 5.31 -1.82
C ASP A 107 -22.87 4.67 -0.51
N PRO A 108 -23.73 4.60 0.52
CA PRO A 108 -23.34 4.29 1.90
C PRO A 108 -23.02 2.80 2.12
N TYR A 109 -22.76 2.05 1.05
CA TYR A 109 -22.38 0.66 1.11
C TYR A 109 -21.10 0.31 0.37
N GLY A 110 -20.51 1.21 -0.44
CA GLY A 110 -19.26 0.93 -1.17
C GLY A 110 -19.32 -0.41 -1.90
N ASN A 111 -19.80 -0.43 -3.14
CA ASN A 111 -20.19 -1.69 -3.77
C ASN A 111 -19.18 -2.14 -4.82
N ALA A 112 -18.78 -3.41 -4.71
CA ALA A 112 -18.21 -4.19 -5.80
C ALA A 112 -19.29 -4.50 -6.84
N ARG A 113 -19.12 -3.95 -8.03
CA ARG A 113 -20.06 -4.10 -9.14
C ARG A 113 -19.35 -4.71 -10.33
N LEU A 114 -20.01 -5.68 -10.93
CA LEU A 114 -19.53 -6.39 -12.11
C LEU A 114 -20.11 -5.77 -13.37
N TYR A 115 -19.24 -5.44 -14.32
CA TYR A 115 -19.61 -4.80 -15.57
C TYR A 115 -19.09 -5.57 -16.77
N GLU A 116 -19.92 -5.64 -17.80
CA GLU A 116 -19.48 -5.92 -19.17
C GLU A 116 -19.26 -4.59 -19.90
N ILE A 117 -18.12 -4.41 -20.53
CA ILE A 117 -17.82 -3.19 -21.28
C ILE A 117 -18.00 -3.47 -22.78
N LYS A 118 -19.12 -2.98 -23.33
CA LYS A 118 -19.45 -3.10 -24.76
C LYS A 118 -19.81 -1.74 -25.35
N GLY A 119 -19.01 -1.27 -26.31
CA GLY A 119 -19.23 0.00 -26.99
C GLY A 119 -19.22 1.19 -26.02
N ASN A 120 -20.11 2.16 -26.24
CA ASN A 120 -20.04 3.47 -25.57
C ASN A 120 -20.43 3.49 -24.08
N ASN A 121 -20.91 2.41 -23.46
CA ASN A 121 -21.27 2.42 -22.03
C ASN A 121 -21.01 1.06 -21.36
N PRO A 122 -20.45 1.03 -20.12
CA PRO A 122 -20.45 -0.16 -19.28
C PRO A 122 -21.88 -0.64 -18.97
N ILE A 123 -22.10 -1.95 -19.03
CA ILE A 123 -23.36 -2.62 -18.70
C ILE A 123 -23.17 -3.28 -17.34
N LEU A 124 -23.95 -2.86 -16.34
CA LEU A 124 -23.97 -3.52 -15.03
C LEU A 124 -24.55 -4.93 -15.17
N LEU A 125 -23.75 -5.95 -14.86
CA LEU A 125 -24.14 -7.35 -14.84
C LEU A 125 -24.64 -7.77 -13.45
N ASN A 126 -23.93 -7.34 -12.40
CA ASN A 126 -24.28 -7.67 -11.02
C ASN A 126 -23.78 -6.61 -10.04
N ASP A 127 -24.45 -6.49 -8.89
CA ASP A 127 -24.01 -5.68 -7.74
C ASP A 127 -23.81 -6.65 -6.56
N TYR A 128 -22.55 -6.91 -6.22
CA TYR A 128 -22.18 -7.84 -5.16
C TYR A 128 -22.22 -7.18 -3.76
N GLY A 129 -22.46 -5.87 -3.69
CA GLY A 129 -22.37 -5.12 -2.44
C GLY A 129 -20.93 -5.03 -1.93
N SER A 130 -20.77 -4.94 -0.61
CA SER A 130 -19.46 -4.93 0.04
C SER A 130 -18.96 -6.38 0.18
N ILE A 131 -18.06 -6.77 -0.72
CA ILE A 131 -17.30 -8.01 -0.67
C ILE A 131 -15.83 -7.66 -0.44
N ASN A 132 -15.07 -8.59 0.13
CA ASN A 132 -13.65 -8.38 0.40
C ASN A 132 -12.84 -8.58 -0.88
N MET A 133 -12.27 -7.51 -1.41
CA MET A 133 -11.46 -7.57 -2.64
C MET A 133 -10.04 -8.12 -2.41
N GLY A 134 -9.59 -8.18 -1.15
CA GLY A 134 -8.34 -8.83 -0.75
C GLY A 134 -8.46 -10.35 -0.54
N ASP A 135 -9.66 -10.93 -0.66
CA ASP A 135 -9.89 -12.36 -0.41
C ASP A 135 -9.63 -13.21 -1.66
N GLN A 136 -8.92 -14.33 -1.49
CA GLN A 136 -8.67 -15.33 -2.53
C GLN A 136 -9.94 -15.77 -3.26
N GLN A 137 -11.02 -16.07 -2.53
CA GLN A 137 -12.26 -16.59 -3.11
C GLN A 137 -12.94 -15.55 -4.00
N THR A 138 -12.86 -14.27 -3.63
CA THR A 138 -13.41 -13.18 -4.46
C THR A 138 -12.72 -13.13 -5.83
N LEU A 139 -11.39 -13.26 -5.86
CA LEU A 139 -10.63 -13.29 -7.11
C LEU A 139 -10.94 -14.56 -7.92
N GLU A 140 -10.96 -15.73 -7.27
CA GLU A 140 -11.31 -17.01 -7.92
C GLU A 140 -12.70 -16.95 -8.57
N ASP A 141 -13.69 -16.45 -7.82
CA ASP A 141 -15.08 -16.34 -8.29
C ASP A 141 -15.17 -15.40 -9.49
N PHE A 142 -14.42 -14.29 -9.48
CA PHE A 142 -14.35 -13.36 -10.60
C PHE A 142 -13.72 -13.99 -11.85
N ILE A 143 -12.57 -14.66 -11.72
CA ILE A 143 -11.90 -15.31 -12.86
C ILE A 143 -12.77 -16.44 -13.41
N ASN A 144 -13.34 -17.29 -12.54
CA ASN A 144 -14.23 -18.38 -12.93
C ASN A 144 -15.49 -17.86 -13.63
N TYR A 145 -16.09 -16.78 -13.11
CA TYR A 145 -17.22 -16.12 -13.76
C TYR A 145 -16.85 -15.68 -15.19
N CYS A 146 -15.70 -15.02 -15.36
CA CYS A 146 -15.21 -14.57 -16.66
C CYS A 146 -14.97 -15.76 -17.59
N LYS A 147 -14.21 -16.78 -17.18
CA LYS A 147 -13.92 -17.96 -18.01
C LYS A 147 -15.17 -18.74 -18.40
N THR A 148 -16.16 -18.83 -17.51
CA THR A 148 -17.42 -19.57 -17.73
C THR A 148 -18.37 -18.83 -18.67
N ASN A 149 -18.58 -17.53 -18.46
CA ASN A 149 -19.58 -16.74 -19.20
C ASN A 149 -19.01 -16.11 -20.47
N TYR A 150 -17.69 -15.90 -20.49
CA TYR A 150 -16.93 -15.24 -21.56
C TYR A 150 -15.73 -16.12 -21.97
N PRO A 151 -15.98 -17.32 -22.50
CA PRO A 151 -14.90 -18.21 -22.92
C PRO A 151 -14.10 -17.58 -24.05
N ALA A 152 -12.77 -17.68 -23.97
CA ALA A 152 -11.85 -17.14 -24.96
C ALA A 152 -10.66 -18.07 -25.18
N THR A 153 -9.89 -17.80 -26.24
CA THR A 153 -8.61 -18.48 -26.50
C THR A 153 -7.54 -18.03 -25.52
N TYR A 154 -7.52 -16.74 -25.19
CA TYR A 154 -6.55 -16.13 -24.28
C TYR A 154 -7.25 -15.26 -23.23
N TYR A 155 -6.64 -15.18 -22.05
CA TYR A 155 -7.12 -14.45 -20.89
C TYR A 155 -6.05 -13.49 -20.39
N SER A 156 -6.44 -12.25 -20.11
CA SER A 156 -5.59 -11.31 -19.38
C SER A 156 -6.28 -10.84 -18.12
N LEU A 157 -5.53 -10.71 -17.03
CA LEU A 157 -5.99 -10.15 -15.76
C LEU A 157 -5.21 -8.87 -15.45
N THR A 158 -5.90 -7.81 -15.08
CA THR A 158 -5.28 -6.61 -14.52
C THR A 158 -5.72 -6.47 -13.06
N LEU A 159 -4.75 -6.49 -12.15
CA LEU A 159 -4.94 -6.10 -10.76
C LEU A 159 -4.56 -4.64 -10.59
N VAL A 160 -5.47 -3.87 -10.01
CA VAL A 160 -5.34 -2.42 -9.93
C VAL A 160 -5.60 -1.97 -8.51
N ASP A 161 -4.54 -1.55 -7.81
CA ASP A 161 -4.56 -0.89 -6.50
C ASP A 161 -3.13 -0.55 -6.01
N HIS A 162 -2.94 -0.30 -4.72
CA HIS A 162 -1.67 -0.47 -4.03
C HIS A 162 -1.10 -1.88 -4.18
N GLY A 163 0.21 -1.95 -4.02
CA GLY A 163 0.97 -3.19 -3.96
C GLY A 163 2.18 -3.02 -3.05
N ARG A 164 2.70 -4.13 -2.57
CA ARG A 164 3.88 -4.16 -1.71
C ARG A 164 4.82 -5.31 -2.09
N GLY A 165 4.87 -5.60 -3.39
CA GLY A 165 5.66 -6.70 -3.96
C GLY A 165 5.32 -8.02 -3.28
N TYR A 166 6.32 -8.64 -2.64
CA TYR A 166 6.12 -9.90 -1.92
C TYR A 166 4.96 -9.85 -0.94
N ALA A 167 4.61 -8.68 -0.36
CA ALA A 167 3.57 -8.57 0.66
C ALA A 167 2.12 -8.52 0.13
N GLY A 168 1.91 -8.57 -1.19
CA GLY A 168 0.57 -8.62 -1.78
C GLY A 168 0.07 -7.31 -2.40
N PHE A 169 -1.16 -7.36 -2.86
CA PHE A 169 -1.80 -6.41 -3.77
C PHE A 169 -3.27 -6.17 -3.40
N CYS A 170 -3.96 -5.25 -4.08
CA CYS A 170 -5.42 -5.16 -4.02
C CYS A 170 -5.96 -4.99 -2.58
N TYR A 171 -5.52 -3.93 -1.91
CA TYR A 171 -5.91 -3.60 -0.55
C TYR A 171 -7.37 -3.14 -0.47
N ASP A 172 -8.11 -3.75 0.44
CA ASP A 172 -9.48 -3.40 0.77
C ASP A 172 -9.52 -2.87 2.20
N TYR A 173 -9.72 -1.56 2.32
CA TYR A 173 -9.64 -0.84 3.59
C TYR A 173 -10.84 -1.10 4.52
N HIS A 174 -12.01 -1.42 3.96
CA HIS A 174 -13.21 -1.66 4.76
C HIS A 174 -13.59 -3.14 4.88
N ALA A 175 -12.85 -4.04 4.23
CA ALA A 175 -12.92 -5.47 4.50
C ALA A 175 -12.60 -5.80 5.95
N ALA A 176 -13.24 -6.85 6.47
CA ALA A 176 -12.88 -7.43 7.76
C ALA A 176 -11.57 -8.19 7.63
N HIS A 177 -10.66 -8.01 8.58
CA HIS A 177 -9.39 -8.71 8.54
C HIS A 177 -9.58 -10.23 8.78
N PRO A 178 -8.96 -11.11 7.97
CA PRO A 178 -9.19 -12.57 8.04
C PRO A 178 -8.79 -13.22 9.38
N TYR A 179 -7.83 -12.64 10.11
CA TYR A 179 -7.33 -13.20 11.37
C TYR A 179 -7.88 -12.49 12.62
N TRP A 180 -8.41 -11.26 12.49
CA TRP A 180 -8.84 -10.44 13.63
C TRP A 180 -10.24 -9.86 13.42
N ALA A 181 -11.22 -10.44 14.13
CA ALA A 181 -12.64 -10.10 14.02
C ALA A 181 -13.02 -8.64 14.37
N TYR A 182 -12.08 -7.83 14.85
CA TYR A 182 -12.30 -6.41 15.20
C TYR A 182 -11.46 -5.44 14.36
N ALA A 183 -10.59 -5.94 13.48
CA ALA A 183 -9.76 -5.14 12.60
C ALA A 183 -10.39 -5.03 11.20
N LEU A 184 -10.11 -3.92 10.54
CA LEU A 184 -10.45 -3.69 9.14
C LEU A 184 -9.16 -3.58 8.32
N GLY A 185 -9.25 -3.86 7.03
CA GLY A 185 -8.12 -3.95 6.14
C GLY A 185 -7.82 -5.40 5.80
N ASP A 186 -7.80 -5.69 4.52
CA ASP A 186 -7.26 -6.92 3.95
C ASP A 186 -6.49 -6.57 2.67
N CYS A 187 -5.63 -7.48 2.21
CA CYS A 187 -5.03 -7.40 0.88
C CYS A 187 -4.87 -8.81 0.35
N LEU A 188 -4.92 -8.93 -0.98
CA LEU A 188 -4.64 -10.18 -1.66
C LEU A 188 -3.15 -10.50 -1.51
N THR A 189 -2.83 -11.48 -0.67
CA THR A 189 -1.45 -11.93 -0.51
C THR A 189 -0.93 -12.57 -1.80
N VAL A 190 0.39 -12.64 -1.97
CA VAL A 190 0.99 -13.25 -3.17
C VAL A 190 0.63 -14.74 -3.27
N GLN A 191 0.53 -15.44 -2.13
CA GLN A 191 0.08 -16.83 -2.04
C GLN A 191 -1.40 -16.99 -2.41
N GLU A 192 -2.27 -16.07 -1.99
CA GLU A 192 -3.68 -16.09 -2.37
C GLU A 192 -3.87 -15.77 -3.86
N LEU A 193 -3.07 -14.86 -4.43
CA LEU A 193 -3.06 -14.60 -5.86
C LEU A 193 -2.65 -15.86 -6.65
N ASP A 194 -1.55 -16.49 -6.25
CA ASP A 194 -1.05 -17.73 -6.84
C ASP A 194 -2.11 -18.85 -6.76
N SER A 195 -2.64 -19.12 -5.56
CA SER A 195 -3.69 -20.11 -5.34
C SER A 195 -4.95 -19.82 -6.17
N ALA A 196 -5.36 -18.56 -6.30
CA ALA A 196 -6.51 -18.19 -7.11
C ALA A 196 -6.26 -18.43 -8.60
N LEU A 197 -5.05 -18.19 -9.10
CA LEU A 197 -4.68 -18.48 -10.47
C LEU A 197 -4.59 -20.00 -10.71
N GLU A 198 -3.95 -20.76 -9.82
CA GLU A 198 -3.87 -22.23 -9.89
C GLU A 198 -5.27 -22.85 -9.95
N ASN A 199 -6.15 -22.48 -9.02
CA ASN A 199 -7.50 -23.02 -8.90
C ASN A 199 -8.39 -22.68 -10.11
N THR A 200 -8.05 -21.63 -10.84
CA THR A 200 -8.81 -21.19 -12.02
C THR A 200 -8.11 -21.54 -13.34
N GLY A 201 -6.93 -22.15 -13.29
CA GLY A 201 -6.13 -22.58 -14.44
C GLY A 201 -5.40 -21.44 -15.15
N GLY A 202 -4.77 -20.55 -14.39
CA GLY A 202 -3.84 -19.51 -14.83
C GLY A 202 -4.41 -18.41 -15.73
N VAL A 203 -3.57 -17.48 -16.17
CA VAL A 203 -3.89 -16.50 -17.23
C VAL A 203 -2.70 -16.31 -18.15
N ASP A 204 -2.93 -15.93 -19.41
CA ASP A 204 -1.84 -15.75 -20.36
C ASP A 204 -1.04 -14.45 -20.13
N VAL A 205 -1.70 -13.40 -19.63
CA VAL A 205 -1.05 -12.11 -19.33
C VAL A 205 -1.58 -11.52 -18.03
N LEU A 206 -0.69 -11.24 -17.08
CA LEU A 206 -1.01 -10.52 -15.83
C LEU A 206 -0.44 -9.09 -15.90
N PHE A 207 -1.28 -8.11 -15.65
CA PHE A 207 -0.88 -6.72 -15.45
C PHE A 207 -1.00 -6.40 -13.96
N LEU A 208 0.15 -6.17 -13.31
CA LEU A 208 0.20 -5.68 -11.93
C LEU A 208 0.33 -4.17 -11.95
N ASP A 209 -0.82 -3.51 -12.08
CA ASP A 209 -0.98 -2.05 -12.02
C ASP A 209 -0.98 -1.59 -10.55
N THR A 210 0.12 -1.95 -9.88
CA THR A 210 0.33 -1.88 -8.44
C THR A 210 1.78 -1.60 -8.12
N CYS A 211 2.03 -0.91 -7.02
CA CYS A 211 3.37 -0.65 -6.53
C CYS A 211 4.20 -1.94 -6.31
N SER A 212 5.46 -1.93 -6.78
CA SER A 212 6.44 -3.00 -6.55
C SER A 212 6.03 -4.40 -7.02
N GLY A 213 5.09 -4.53 -7.97
CA GLY A 213 4.74 -5.82 -8.55
C GLY A 213 5.88 -6.52 -9.30
N GLY A 214 6.94 -5.79 -9.65
CA GLY A 214 8.15 -6.31 -10.31
C GLY A 214 9.16 -7.00 -9.38
N SER A 215 8.75 -7.48 -8.21
CA SER A 215 9.66 -8.16 -7.28
C SER A 215 9.95 -9.60 -7.72
N PHE A 216 11.17 -10.07 -7.44
CA PHE A 216 11.62 -11.40 -7.80
C PHE A 216 10.79 -12.49 -7.11
N GLU A 217 10.36 -12.24 -5.87
CA GLU A 217 9.48 -13.15 -5.11
C GLU A 217 8.13 -13.34 -5.78
N VAL A 218 7.51 -12.25 -6.25
CA VAL A 218 6.22 -12.31 -6.96
C VAL A 218 6.36 -13.12 -8.24
N MET A 219 7.43 -12.87 -8.99
CA MET A 219 7.66 -13.53 -10.27
C MET A 219 8.02 -15.01 -10.09
N TRP A 220 8.70 -15.36 -8.99
CA TRP A 220 8.97 -16.74 -8.60
C TRP A 220 7.69 -17.49 -8.23
N GLN A 221 6.82 -16.88 -7.42
CA GLN A 221 5.56 -17.50 -7.02
C GLN A 221 4.68 -17.81 -8.24
N LEU A 222 4.68 -16.95 -9.26
CA LEU A 222 3.75 -17.05 -10.39
C LEU A 222 4.28 -17.85 -11.60
N ILE A 223 5.42 -18.53 -11.50
CA ILE A 223 6.11 -19.20 -12.63
C ILE A 223 5.18 -20.15 -13.40
N ASP A 224 4.36 -20.92 -12.68
CA ASP A 224 3.50 -21.95 -13.26
C ASP A 224 2.11 -21.44 -13.68
N GLU A 225 1.75 -20.22 -13.27
CA GLU A 225 0.39 -19.70 -13.38
C GLU A 225 0.19 -18.64 -14.46
N VAL A 226 1.27 -17.98 -14.89
CA VAL A 226 1.21 -16.87 -15.85
C VAL A 226 2.35 -16.94 -16.86
N ASP A 227 2.05 -16.83 -18.16
CA ASP A 227 3.10 -16.79 -19.19
C ASP A 227 3.87 -15.45 -19.18
N TYR A 228 3.14 -14.34 -19.12
CA TYR A 228 3.69 -12.99 -19.24
C TYR A 228 3.18 -12.05 -18.16
N VAL A 229 4.08 -11.30 -17.53
CA VAL A 229 3.71 -10.28 -16.53
C VAL A 229 4.20 -8.91 -16.98
N ILE A 230 3.39 -7.88 -16.75
CA ILE A 230 3.76 -6.47 -16.88
C ILE A 230 3.65 -5.82 -15.50
N ALA A 231 4.77 -5.45 -14.92
CA ALA A 231 4.86 -4.90 -13.56
C ALA A 231 6.08 -3.97 -13.41
N GLY A 232 6.09 -3.14 -12.37
CA GLY A 232 7.19 -2.24 -12.05
C GLY A 232 7.81 -2.58 -10.70
N GLU A 233 9.13 -2.50 -10.60
CA GLU A 233 9.89 -2.76 -9.35
C GLU A 233 9.67 -1.69 -8.28
N SER A 234 9.34 -0.48 -8.72
CA SER A 234 9.24 0.69 -7.87
C SER A 234 7.79 1.08 -7.57
N LEU A 235 7.61 2.09 -6.72
CA LEU A 235 6.31 2.67 -6.47
C LEU A 235 5.74 3.35 -7.71
N GLN A 236 4.44 3.18 -7.88
CA GLN A 236 3.67 3.78 -8.95
C GLN A 236 2.82 4.92 -8.39
N TRP A 237 2.65 5.99 -9.16
CA TRP A 237 1.86 7.16 -8.78
C TRP A 237 0.65 7.28 -9.70
N ASN A 238 -0.47 7.79 -9.16
CA ASN A 238 -1.76 8.30 -9.66
C ASN A 238 -2.21 8.11 -11.14
N ASN A 239 -1.35 7.81 -12.10
CA ASN A 239 -1.70 7.57 -13.50
C ASN A 239 -1.39 6.15 -14.00
N ALA A 240 -1.16 5.20 -13.09
CA ALA A 240 -0.76 3.86 -13.48
C ALA A 240 -1.82 3.11 -14.35
N LEU A 241 -3.04 3.63 -14.27
CA LEU A 241 -4.32 3.11 -14.74
C LEU A 241 -4.59 3.22 -16.25
N TYR A 242 -3.80 3.97 -17.03
CA TYR A 242 -4.06 4.14 -18.47
C TYR A 242 -3.79 2.88 -19.30
N HIS A 243 -3.14 1.85 -18.73
CA HIS A 243 -2.78 0.65 -19.47
C HIS A 243 -4.02 -0.16 -19.84
N SER A 244 -4.94 -0.34 -18.90
CA SER A 244 -6.19 -1.07 -19.10
C SER A 244 -7.01 -0.52 -20.27
N ALA A 245 -7.06 0.80 -20.39
CA ALA A 245 -7.75 1.48 -21.49
C ALA A 245 -7.04 1.27 -22.84
N GLU A 246 -5.72 1.44 -22.87
CA GLU A 246 -4.94 1.31 -24.10
C GLU A 246 -4.81 -0.13 -24.60
N ILE A 247 -4.70 -1.14 -23.71
CA ILE A 247 -4.69 -2.54 -24.13
C ILE A 247 -6.05 -2.92 -24.72
N CYS A 248 -7.16 -2.46 -24.12
CA CYS A 248 -8.50 -2.65 -24.67
C CYS A 248 -8.63 -1.96 -26.04
N TYR A 249 -8.09 -0.73 -26.18
CA TYR A 249 -8.06 -0.01 -27.46
C TYR A 249 -7.34 -0.81 -28.55
N ASN A 250 -6.12 -1.25 -28.28
CA ASN A 250 -5.30 -1.95 -29.26
C ASN A 250 -5.88 -3.33 -29.61
N LEU A 251 -6.39 -4.08 -28.61
CA LEU A 251 -7.06 -5.36 -28.84
C LEU A 251 -8.35 -5.22 -29.67
N SER A 252 -9.17 -4.19 -29.41
CA SER A 252 -10.41 -3.97 -30.19
C SER A 252 -10.14 -3.74 -31.68
N ARG A 253 -8.93 -3.29 -32.04
CA ARG A 253 -8.49 -3.04 -33.42
C ARG A 253 -7.73 -4.22 -34.02
N ASN A 254 -7.14 -5.08 -33.19
CA ASN A 254 -6.46 -6.29 -33.62
C ASN A 254 -6.65 -7.42 -32.61
N VAL A 255 -7.75 -8.15 -32.77
CA VAL A 255 -8.13 -9.29 -31.92
C VAL A 255 -7.17 -10.49 -32.03
N ASN A 256 -6.23 -10.47 -32.99
CA ASN A 256 -5.29 -11.58 -33.21
C ASN A 256 -3.94 -11.37 -32.49
N TYR A 257 -3.87 -10.47 -31.51
CA TYR A 257 -2.69 -10.38 -30.66
C TYR A 257 -2.43 -11.72 -29.99
N THR A 258 -1.19 -12.20 -30.06
CA THR A 258 -0.71 -13.26 -29.17
C THR A 258 -0.51 -12.69 -27.76
N PRO A 259 -0.43 -13.53 -26.71
CA PRO A 259 -0.14 -13.06 -25.36
C PRO A 259 1.12 -12.18 -25.27
N TYR A 260 2.22 -12.59 -25.91
CA TYR A 260 3.43 -11.77 -26.04
C TYR A 260 3.17 -10.38 -26.65
N GLN A 261 2.33 -10.28 -27.70
CA GLN A 261 2.02 -9.01 -28.36
C GLN A 261 1.17 -8.10 -27.47
N LEU A 262 0.24 -8.67 -26.70
CA LEU A 262 -0.55 -7.93 -25.72
C LEU A 262 0.32 -7.42 -24.57
N ALA A 263 1.17 -8.28 -23.99
CA ALA A 263 2.10 -7.89 -22.95
C ALA A 263 3.05 -6.77 -23.43
N ASN A 264 3.64 -6.93 -24.62
CA ASN A 264 4.46 -5.88 -25.22
C ASN A 264 3.67 -4.58 -25.45
N CYS A 265 2.39 -4.67 -25.82
CA CYS A 265 1.52 -3.50 -25.96
C CYS A 265 1.39 -2.76 -24.62
N GLY A 266 1.11 -3.46 -23.52
CA GLY A 266 1.01 -2.83 -22.20
C GLY A 266 2.32 -2.20 -21.74
N PHE A 267 3.46 -2.85 -21.96
CA PHE A 267 4.79 -2.26 -21.71
C PHE A 267 4.98 -0.96 -22.52
N ASP A 268 4.64 -0.99 -23.82
CA ASP A 268 4.79 0.18 -24.69
C ASP A 268 3.86 1.34 -24.31
N CYS A 269 2.66 1.04 -23.83
CA CYS A 269 1.71 2.02 -23.31
C CYS A 269 2.24 2.67 -22.03
N ALA A 270 2.82 1.88 -21.13
CA ALA A 270 3.35 2.33 -19.85
C ALA A 270 4.43 3.40 -19.94
N ARG A 271 5.36 3.21 -20.88
CA ARG A 271 6.47 4.13 -21.08
C ARG A 271 6.10 5.38 -21.87
N ASN A 272 4.91 5.44 -22.48
CA ASN A 272 4.57 6.50 -23.43
C ASN A 272 4.10 7.80 -22.74
N ILE A 273 5.08 8.69 -22.50
CA ILE A 273 4.89 10.00 -21.88
C ILE A 273 3.93 10.96 -22.62
N GLN A 274 3.57 10.69 -23.88
CA GLN A 274 2.65 11.55 -24.66
C GLN A 274 1.17 11.20 -24.46
N VAL A 275 0.85 10.04 -23.92
CA VAL A 275 -0.54 9.57 -23.71
C VAL A 275 -1.10 10.05 -22.36
N ALA A 276 -0.23 10.47 -21.44
CA ALA A 276 -0.58 11.07 -20.15
C ALA A 276 -0.22 12.57 -20.13
N PRO A 277 -1.11 13.47 -20.61
CA PRO A 277 -0.89 14.90 -20.46
C PRO A 277 -1.02 15.24 -18.97
N TRP A 278 -0.16 16.13 -18.49
CA TRP A 278 -0.11 16.78 -17.16
C TRP A 278 1.03 16.31 -16.23
N ASP A 279 2.06 17.15 -16.27
CA ASP A 279 3.22 17.30 -15.37
C ASP A 279 4.19 16.12 -15.19
N GLN A 280 5.46 16.50 -15.01
CA GLN A 280 6.63 15.64 -15.12
C GLN A 280 6.86 14.77 -13.87
N THR A 281 5.80 14.38 -13.14
CA THR A 281 5.96 13.72 -11.82
C THR A 281 5.08 12.50 -11.52
N GLY A 282 4.17 12.07 -12.40
CA GLY A 282 3.05 11.20 -11.98
C GLY A 282 2.89 9.81 -12.59
N ASN A 283 3.81 9.30 -13.43
CA ASN A 283 3.61 8.01 -14.14
C ASN A 283 4.60 6.95 -13.66
N TRP A 284 4.34 5.67 -13.99
CA TRP A 284 5.18 4.50 -13.65
C TRP A 284 6.66 4.86 -13.61
N LYS A 285 7.25 4.81 -12.41
CA LYS A 285 8.66 5.16 -12.21
C LYS A 285 9.59 4.15 -12.91
N SER A 286 9.19 2.89 -12.87
CA SER A 286 9.73 1.79 -13.66
C SER A 286 8.61 0.88 -14.17
N ILE A 287 8.86 0.21 -15.29
CA ILE A 287 8.01 -0.85 -15.85
C ILE A 287 8.89 -1.89 -16.54
N SER A 288 8.50 -3.15 -16.41
CA SER A 288 9.22 -4.27 -16.99
C SER A 288 8.24 -5.28 -17.60
N PHE A 289 8.73 -5.96 -18.63
CA PHE A 289 8.03 -7.04 -19.32
C PHE A 289 8.71 -8.37 -19.01
N TYR A 290 8.02 -9.22 -18.26
CA TYR A 290 8.50 -10.53 -17.84
C TYR A 290 7.90 -11.65 -18.70
N ASP A 291 8.71 -12.66 -19.00
CA ASP A 291 8.33 -13.93 -19.62
C ASP A 291 8.69 -15.06 -18.64
N LEU A 292 7.70 -15.53 -17.88
CA LEU A 292 7.92 -16.51 -16.81
C LEU A 292 8.19 -17.91 -17.37
N THR A 293 7.77 -18.18 -18.61
CA THR A 293 8.11 -19.42 -19.34
C THR A 293 9.62 -19.60 -19.55
N LYS A 294 10.42 -18.56 -19.27
CA LYS A 294 11.88 -18.58 -19.36
C LYS A 294 12.59 -18.99 -18.08
N PHE A 295 11.94 -19.09 -16.92
CA PHE A 295 12.62 -19.50 -15.69
C PHE A 295 13.29 -20.89 -15.81
N ASP A 296 12.61 -21.82 -16.49
CA ASP A 296 13.10 -23.19 -16.73
C ASP A 296 13.96 -23.37 -17.99
N SER A 297 13.95 -22.38 -18.90
CA SER A 297 14.44 -22.59 -20.28
C SER A 297 15.63 -21.71 -20.66
N ILE A 298 16.42 -21.24 -19.68
CA ILE A 298 17.62 -20.44 -19.97
C ILE A 298 18.75 -21.33 -20.46
N SER A 299 19.42 -20.92 -21.55
CA SER A 299 20.33 -21.74 -22.34
C SER A 299 21.72 -21.97 -21.70
N THR A 300 21.82 -21.96 -20.38
CA THR A 300 23.00 -22.31 -19.58
C THR A 300 22.80 -23.70 -19.00
N SER A 301 23.83 -24.32 -18.43
CA SER A 301 23.75 -25.71 -17.94
C SER A 301 22.76 -25.94 -16.78
N GLN A 302 22.20 -24.85 -16.25
CA GLN A 302 21.32 -24.79 -15.08
C GLN A 302 20.15 -23.85 -15.36
N THR A 303 19.02 -24.08 -14.70
CA THR A 303 17.84 -23.19 -14.73
C THR A 303 18.08 -21.92 -13.91
N PHE A 304 17.20 -20.92 -14.01
CA PHE A 304 17.29 -19.75 -13.12
C PHE A 304 17.19 -20.18 -11.66
N GLN A 305 16.22 -21.03 -11.34
CA GLN A 305 15.99 -21.48 -9.97
C GLN A 305 17.21 -22.19 -9.38
N GLU A 306 17.89 -23.04 -10.16
CA GLU A 306 19.12 -23.72 -9.73
C GLU A 306 20.26 -22.73 -9.44
N VAL A 307 20.48 -21.75 -10.32
CA VAL A 307 21.53 -20.72 -10.13
C VAL A 307 21.24 -19.84 -8.92
N PHE A 308 19.96 -19.48 -8.71
CA PHE A 308 19.57 -18.69 -7.54
C PHE A 308 19.67 -19.48 -6.23
N SER A 309 19.36 -20.78 -6.24
CA SER A 309 19.60 -21.66 -5.10
C SER A 309 21.09 -21.75 -4.76
N ASP A 310 21.95 -21.97 -5.77
CA ASP A 310 23.40 -22.00 -5.58
C ASP A 310 23.94 -20.67 -5.03
N PHE A 311 23.39 -19.54 -5.51
CA PHE A 311 23.72 -18.19 -5.02
C PHE A 311 23.37 -18.01 -3.55
N THR A 312 22.21 -18.50 -3.15
CA THR A 312 21.77 -18.41 -1.76
C THR A 312 22.63 -19.30 -0.86
N ASP A 313 22.93 -20.53 -1.28
CA ASP A 313 23.76 -21.47 -0.53
C ASP A 313 25.17 -20.94 -0.28
N ILE A 314 25.78 -20.26 -1.27
CA ILE A 314 27.11 -19.67 -1.08
C ILE A 314 27.09 -18.51 -0.09
N LEU A 315 26.03 -17.70 -0.05
CA LEU A 315 25.87 -16.65 0.96
C LEU A 315 25.75 -17.25 2.38
N ILE A 316 24.97 -18.33 2.55
CA ILE A 316 24.89 -19.06 3.83
C ILE A 316 26.26 -19.61 4.25
N ALA A 317 27.03 -20.14 3.30
CA ALA A 317 28.37 -20.65 3.56
C ALA A 317 29.33 -19.55 4.05
N GLU A 318 29.25 -18.34 3.48
CA GLU A 318 30.02 -17.17 3.95
C GLU A 318 29.68 -16.80 5.39
N PHE A 319 28.38 -16.72 5.73
CA PHE A 319 27.95 -16.47 7.11
C PHE A 319 28.43 -17.55 8.07
N SER A 320 28.45 -18.81 7.63
CA SER A 320 28.97 -19.94 8.41
C SER A 320 30.49 -19.83 8.66
N HIS A 321 31.22 -19.17 7.75
CA HIS A 321 32.65 -18.91 7.90
C HIS A 321 32.93 -17.71 8.82
N ASN A 322 32.31 -16.56 8.55
CA ASN A 322 32.52 -15.32 9.31
C ASN A 322 31.25 -14.47 9.37
N SER A 323 30.33 -14.85 10.25
CA SER A 323 29.03 -14.17 10.37
C SER A 323 29.09 -12.66 10.57
N SER A 324 30.08 -12.12 11.28
CA SER A 324 30.18 -10.67 11.51
C SER A 324 30.77 -9.95 10.30
N GLY A 325 31.86 -10.46 9.73
CA GLY A 325 32.49 -9.81 8.57
C GLY A 325 31.61 -9.89 7.33
N THR A 326 30.94 -11.02 7.10
CA THR A 326 29.95 -11.16 6.01
C THR A 326 28.78 -10.20 6.21
N ARG A 327 28.25 -10.08 7.45
CA ARG A 327 27.19 -9.12 7.75
C ARG A 327 27.61 -7.69 7.44
N ASP A 328 28.76 -7.25 7.94
CA ASP A 328 29.28 -5.89 7.73
C ASP A 328 29.44 -5.60 6.21
N LEU A 329 29.99 -6.57 5.46
CA LEU A 329 30.16 -6.46 4.01
C LEU A 329 28.82 -6.33 3.26
N ILE A 330 27.85 -7.19 3.56
CA ILE A 330 26.53 -7.13 2.92
C ILE A 330 25.81 -5.81 3.27
N TRP A 331 25.93 -5.33 4.50
CA TRP A 331 25.35 -4.04 4.91
C TRP A 331 26.01 -2.84 4.25
N ASP A 332 27.33 -2.85 4.11
CA ASP A 332 28.04 -1.80 3.36
C ASP A 332 27.55 -1.77 1.92
N ILE A 333 27.49 -2.93 1.25
CA ILE A 333 26.96 -3.05 -0.12
C ILE A 333 25.52 -2.50 -0.20
N ARG A 334 24.66 -2.94 0.69
CA ARG A 334 23.26 -2.51 0.73
C ARG A 334 23.13 -1.00 0.94
N SER A 335 23.96 -0.43 1.82
CA SER A 335 23.95 1.01 2.10
C SER A 335 24.43 1.82 0.91
N ASP A 336 25.46 1.34 0.19
CA ASP A 336 25.98 1.99 -1.00
C ASP A 336 24.90 2.05 -2.09
N ILE A 337 24.27 0.92 -2.43
CA ILE A 337 23.27 0.84 -3.51
C ILE A 337 21.97 1.62 -3.21
N THR A 338 21.61 1.76 -1.94
CA THR A 338 20.41 2.53 -1.53
C THR A 338 20.68 4.02 -1.39
N SER A 339 21.94 4.44 -1.24
CA SER A 339 22.31 5.85 -1.12
C SER A 339 22.28 6.62 -2.45
N ASP A 340 22.49 5.92 -3.57
CA ASP A 340 22.61 6.51 -4.92
C ASP A 340 21.33 6.45 -5.76
N ILE A 341 20.35 5.63 -5.35
CA ILE A 341 19.12 5.38 -6.12
C ILE A 341 17.92 5.98 -5.38
N HIS A 342 17.20 6.92 -6.02
CA HIS A 342 16.03 7.60 -5.46
C HIS A 342 14.77 6.70 -5.39
N PHE A 343 14.83 5.60 -4.65
CA PHE A 343 13.79 4.56 -4.61
C PHE A 343 12.54 4.91 -3.77
N PHE A 344 12.20 6.17 -3.55
CA PHE A 344 11.21 6.66 -2.56
C PHE A 344 10.16 5.65 -2.04
N SER A 345 10.25 5.33 -0.75
CA SER A 345 9.24 4.72 0.15
C SER A 345 8.96 3.23 0.22
N THR A 346 9.45 2.44 -0.73
CA THR A 346 9.77 1.01 -0.53
C THR A 346 11.26 0.78 -0.24
N GLU A 347 12.04 1.87 -0.14
CA GLU A 347 13.51 1.95 0.11
C GLU A 347 14.02 1.10 1.27
N SER A 348 13.15 0.82 2.24
CA SER A 348 13.50 0.09 3.45
C SER A 348 13.18 -1.41 3.39
N MET A 349 12.67 -1.94 2.26
CA MET A 349 12.30 -3.35 2.14
C MET A 349 13.00 -4.09 1.01
N MET A 350 13.20 -3.42 -0.13
CA MET A 350 13.71 -4.07 -1.33
C MET A 350 14.87 -3.29 -1.94
N VAL A 351 15.74 -4.01 -2.63
CA VAL A 351 16.83 -3.45 -3.46
C VAL A 351 16.68 -3.94 -4.89
N ASP A 352 17.25 -3.23 -5.87
CA ASP A 352 17.39 -3.76 -7.23
C ASP A 352 18.33 -4.98 -7.19
N PHE A 353 17.84 -6.12 -7.68
CA PHE A 353 18.50 -7.40 -7.54
C PHE A 353 19.74 -7.51 -8.44
N TYR A 354 19.69 -6.96 -9.66
CA TYR A 354 20.85 -6.92 -10.53
C TYR A 354 21.96 -6.10 -9.88
N ILE A 355 21.64 -4.92 -9.37
CA ILE A 355 22.61 -4.01 -8.76
C ILE A 355 23.22 -4.62 -7.48
N PHE A 356 22.41 -5.31 -6.68
CA PHE A 356 22.92 -6.04 -5.51
C PHE A 356 23.93 -7.13 -5.91
N VAL A 357 23.62 -7.94 -6.93
CA VAL A 357 24.52 -9.00 -7.42
C VAL A 357 25.77 -8.42 -8.07
N ASP A 358 25.66 -7.32 -8.81
CA ASP A 358 26.78 -6.62 -9.42
C ASP A 358 27.73 -6.05 -8.35
N ALA A 359 27.19 -5.42 -7.29
CA ALA A 359 27.98 -4.91 -6.19
C ALA A 359 28.69 -6.01 -5.38
N LEU A 360 28.07 -7.19 -5.22
CA LEU A 360 28.74 -8.38 -4.67
C LEU A 360 29.90 -8.83 -5.56
N LEU A 361 29.71 -8.81 -6.88
CA LEU A 361 30.72 -9.21 -7.85
C LEU A 361 31.88 -8.21 -7.91
N GLU A 362 31.65 -6.92 -7.68
CA GLU A 362 32.72 -5.91 -7.58
C GLU A 362 33.61 -6.11 -6.35
N ARG A 363 33.04 -6.66 -5.26
CA ARG A 363 33.70 -6.90 -3.97
C ARG A 363 33.97 -8.38 -3.70
N TYR A 364 33.97 -9.22 -4.73
CA TYR A 364 34.08 -10.67 -4.61
C TYR A 364 35.35 -11.13 -3.86
N ASP A 365 36.44 -10.35 -3.92
CA ASP A 365 37.72 -10.66 -3.29
C ASP A 365 37.75 -10.42 -1.77
N GLU A 366 36.72 -9.76 -1.22
CA GLU A 366 36.51 -9.59 0.23
C GLU A 366 35.86 -10.82 0.88
N PHE A 367 35.28 -11.73 0.08
CA PHE A 367 34.68 -12.98 0.54
C PHE A 367 35.68 -14.11 0.73
N TYR A 368 35.36 -15.08 1.59
CA TYR A 368 36.23 -16.23 1.82
C TYR A 368 36.22 -17.22 0.66
N PHE A 369 35.04 -17.50 0.11
CA PHE A 369 34.79 -18.35 -1.06
C PHE A 369 34.72 -17.51 -2.36
N ASN A 370 35.65 -16.55 -2.50
CA ASN A 370 35.70 -15.57 -3.59
C ASN A 370 35.55 -16.17 -5.00
N ASP A 371 36.27 -17.25 -5.34
CA ASP A 371 36.20 -17.90 -6.66
C ASP A 371 34.78 -18.44 -6.95
N THR A 372 34.09 -18.93 -5.92
CA THR A 372 32.74 -19.50 -6.04
C THR A 372 31.69 -18.41 -6.16
N ILE A 373 31.79 -17.35 -5.33
CA ILE A 373 30.94 -16.16 -5.45
C ILE A 373 31.10 -15.52 -6.82
N PHE A 374 32.34 -15.33 -7.29
CA PHE A 374 32.60 -14.76 -8.61
C PHE A 374 31.88 -15.54 -9.71
N GLN A 375 32.00 -16.87 -9.70
CA GLN A 375 31.35 -17.72 -10.71
C GLN A 375 29.83 -17.62 -10.66
N ILE A 376 29.23 -17.83 -9.48
CA ILE A 376 27.77 -17.90 -9.33
C ILE A 376 27.14 -16.52 -9.55
N ALA A 377 27.70 -15.45 -8.98
CA ALA A 377 27.21 -14.09 -9.18
C ALA A 377 27.31 -13.66 -10.66
N THR A 378 28.38 -14.05 -11.37
CA THR A 378 28.48 -13.81 -12.83
C THR A 378 27.37 -14.51 -13.60
N GLU A 379 27.08 -15.77 -13.27
CA GLU A 379 26.02 -16.53 -13.93
C GLU A 379 24.64 -15.92 -13.64
N LEU A 380 24.35 -15.62 -12.37
CA LEU A 380 23.11 -14.97 -11.95
C LEU A 380 22.91 -13.61 -12.62
N LEU A 381 23.95 -12.78 -12.70
CA LEU A 381 23.89 -11.47 -13.35
C LEU A 381 23.53 -11.59 -14.84
N LEU A 382 24.03 -12.62 -15.52
CA LEU A 382 23.65 -12.91 -16.91
C LEU A 382 22.18 -13.31 -17.04
N LEU A 383 21.58 -13.93 -16.03
CA LEU A 383 20.15 -14.28 -16.02
C LEU A 383 19.27 -13.06 -15.73
N LEU A 384 19.71 -12.19 -14.81
CA LEU A 384 19.05 -10.95 -14.43
C LEU A 384 19.11 -9.88 -15.54
N THR A 385 20.10 -9.96 -16.44
CA THR A 385 20.24 -9.00 -17.55
C THR A 385 19.01 -9.05 -18.48
N PRO A 386 18.35 -7.90 -18.76
CA PRO A 386 17.24 -7.84 -19.69
C PRO A 386 17.61 -8.27 -21.13
N GLY A 387 16.70 -8.98 -21.79
CA GLY A 387 16.85 -9.35 -23.19
C GLY A 387 15.75 -10.26 -23.72
N VAL A 388 15.58 -10.29 -25.05
CA VAL A 388 14.46 -11.01 -25.72
C VAL A 388 14.42 -12.53 -25.52
N THR A 389 15.45 -13.12 -24.90
CA THR A 389 15.52 -14.55 -24.55
C THR A 389 15.67 -14.77 -23.04
N LYS A 390 15.42 -13.73 -22.23
CA LYS A 390 15.62 -13.68 -20.78
C LYS A 390 14.26 -13.60 -20.10
N THR A 391 14.21 -13.78 -18.78
CA THR A 391 12.96 -13.64 -18.03
C THR A 391 12.50 -12.19 -18.04
N VAL A 392 13.41 -11.22 -17.89
CA VAL A 392 13.11 -9.81 -18.18
C VAL A 392 13.35 -9.56 -19.67
N ILE A 393 12.29 -9.41 -20.45
CA ILE A 393 12.36 -9.16 -21.89
C ILE A 393 12.82 -7.73 -22.18
N LYS A 394 12.24 -6.78 -21.45
CA LYS A 394 12.51 -5.33 -21.52
C LYS A 394 12.23 -4.70 -20.16
N GLU A 395 13.00 -3.68 -19.83
CA GLU A 395 12.73 -2.75 -18.74
C GLU A 395 12.69 -1.32 -19.27
N TRP A 396 12.08 -0.44 -18.50
CA TRP A 396 12.20 1.00 -18.67
C TRP A 396 12.00 1.71 -17.34
N ASN A 397 12.85 2.68 -17.04
CA ASN A 397 12.66 3.59 -15.92
C ASN A 397 12.99 5.06 -16.28
N TYR A 398 12.55 5.98 -15.42
CA TYR A 398 12.85 7.40 -15.63
C TYR A 398 14.34 7.71 -15.37
N PRO A 399 15.01 8.53 -16.20
CA PRO A 399 16.46 8.77 -16.11
C PRO A 399 17.01 9.34 -14.79
N TRP A 400 16.15 9.85 -13.92
CA TRP A 400 16.53 10.45 -12.63
C TRP A 400 16.44 9.45 -11.46
N TYR A 401 15.99 8.22 -11.70
CA TYR A 401 15.74 7.20 -10.67
C TYR A 401 16.84 6.12 -10.59
N GLY A 402 18.06 6.41 -11.06
CA GLY A 402 19.12 5.41 -11.19
C GLY A 402 18.91 4.50 -12.41
N GLU A 403 19.77 3.51 -12.61
CA GLU A 403 19.50 2.41 -13.55
C GLU A 403 18.69 1.35 -12.78
N LEU A 404 17.66 0.77 -13.41
CA LEU A 404 16.88 -0.35 -12.86
C LEU A 404 16.85 -1.48 -13.88
N TYR A 405 16.79 -2.73 -13.42
CA TYR A 405 17.08 -3.89 -14.27
C TYR A 405 15.99 -4.95 -14.35
N GLY A 406 14.83 -4.71 -13.77
CA GLY A 406 13.66 -5.57 -13.91
C GLY A 406 13.25 -6.27 -12.63
N TYR A 407 14.15 -6.55 -11.69
CA TYR A 407 13.77 -7.23 -10.46
C TYR A 407 14.21 -6.45 -9.23
N SER A 408 13.26 -6.20 -8.34
CA SER A 408 13.56 -5.92 -6.94
C SER A 408 13.60 -7.23 -6.13
N ILE A 409 14.32 -7.25 -5.01
CA ILE A 409 14.35 -8.38 -4.07
C ILE A 409 14.38 -7.89 -2.62
N CYS A 410 13.73 -8.61 -1.73
CA CYS A 410 13.61 -8.28 -0.30
C CYS A 410 14.96 -8.37 0.39
N ILE A 411 15.49 -7.21 0.80
CA ILE A 411 16.62 -7.05 1.71
C ILE A 411 16.27 -5.81 2.55
N PRO A 412 15.51 -5.95 3.65
CA PRO A 412 14.94 -4.80 4.36
C PRO A 412 15.95 -4.02 5.19
N ASP A 413 15.58 -2.86 5.73
CA ASP A 413 16.40 -2.09 6.66
C ASP A 413 16.45 -2.73 8.05
N ASN A 414 15.47 -3.59 8.36
CA ASN A 414 15.43 -4.30 9.63
C ASN A 414 14.61 -5.59 9.52
N TYR A 415 14.82 -6.49 10.48
CA TYR A 415 14.16 -7.80 10.55
C TYR A 415 12.62 -7.73 10.62
N ASN A 416 12.07 -6.70 11.26
CA ASN A 416 10.62 -6.62 11.49
C ASN A 416 9.85 -6.28 10.22
N MET A 417 10.51 -5.60 9.29
CA MET A 417 9.97 -5.36 7.96
C MET A 417 9.82 -6.65 7.14
N TYR A 418 10.64 -7.66 7.46
CA TYR A 418 10.60 -9.01 6.88
C TYR A 418 9.51 -9.90 7.50
N GLN A 419 9.24 -9.80 8.81
CA GLN A 419 8.24 -10.65 9.50
C GLN A 419 6.77 -10.29 9.22
N GLY A 420 6.52 -9.27 8.38
CA GLY A 420 5.19 -8.83 8.02
C GLY A 420 4.50 -8.01 9.12
N TYR A 421 3.77 -6.97 8.72
CA TYR A 421 2.95 -6.15 9.62
C TYR A 421 1.46 -6.58 9.63
N LEU A 422 1.04 -7.38 8.65
CA LEU A 422 -0.38 -7.68 8.38
C LEU A 422 -0.74 -9.17 8.51
N TYR A 423 0.17 -10.10 8.21
CA TYR A 423 -0.11 -11.54 8.32
C TYR A 423 1.11 -12.29 8.88
N PRO A 424 0.88 -13.34 9.71
CA PRO A 424 1.97 -14.19 10.17
C PRO A 424 2.60 -14.94 8.99
N ASN A 425 3.91 -15.18 9.06
CA ASN A 425 4.70 -15.94 8.08
C ASN A 425 4.63 -15.42 6.63
N PHE A 426 4.43 -14.11 6.45
CA PHE A 426 4.20 -13.51 5.14
C PHE A 426 5.26 -13.95 4.12
N TYR A 427 6.54 -13.86 4.51
CA TYR A 427 7.66 -14.13 3.64
C TYR A 427 8.07 -15.61 3.69
N GLU A 428 8.01 -16.22 4.88
CA GLU A 428 8.43 -17.60 5.12
C GLU A 428 7.58 -18.63 4.36
N ASP A 429 6.32 -18.30 4.06
CA ASP A 429 5.41 -19.18 3.32
C ASP A 429 5.41 -18.92 1.80
N LEU A 430 6.30 -18.07 1.26
CA LEU A 430 6.49 -17.90 -0.19
C LEU A 430 7.33 -19.03 -0.79
N ASP A 431 7.09 -19.40 -2.04
CA ASP A 431 7.79 -20.49 -2.72
C ASP A 431 9.30 -20.29 -2.75
N ILE A 432 9.76 -19.06 -3.00
CA ILE A 432 11.19 -18.72 -2.95
C ILE A 432 11.82 -19.08 -1.59
N SER A 433 11.08 -18.97 -0.49
CA SER A 433 11.52 -19.31 0.87
C SER A 433 11.39 -20.80 1.16
N LEU A 434 10.40 -21.47 0.56
CA LEU A 434 10.18 -22.91 0.71
C LEU A 434 11.14 -23.75 -0.14
N GLU A 435 11.57 -23.21 -1.28
CA GLU A 435 12.38 -23.89 -2.29
C GLU A 435 13.86 -23.54 -2.23
N THR A 436 14.21 -22.41 -1.59
CA THR A 436 15.60 -21.94 -1.46
C THR A 436 15.91 -21.53 -0.02
N ASN A 437 17.17 -21.29 0.30
CA ASN A 437 17.59 -20.82 1.63
C ASN A 437 17.55 -19.28 1.79
N TRP A 438 16.74 -18.57 0.99
CA TRP A 438 16.83 -17.11 0.90
C TRP A 438 16.34 -16.45 2.19
N ASP A 439 15.28 -16.98 2.78
CA ASP A 439 14.77 -16.57 4.08
C ASP A 439 15.79 -16.86 5.21
N GLU A 440 16.51 -17.98 5.15
CA GLU A 440 17.63 -18.29 6.05
C GLU A 440 18.80 -17.30 5.89
N PHE A 441 19.08 -16.86 4.66
CA PHE A 441 20.05 -15.80 4.42
C PHE A 441 19.60 -14.49 5.07
N LEU A 442 18.34 -14.09 4.90
CA LEU A 442 17.79 -12.90 5.55
C LEU A 442 17.86 -13.03 7.08
N LYS A 443 17.49 -14.17 7.67
CA LYS A 443 17.61 -14.43 9.13
C LYS A 443 19.07 -14.34 9.63
N LEU A 444 20.06 -14.67 8.81
CA LEU A 444 21.49 -14.53 9.17
C LEU A 444 21.99 -13.09 9.03
N LEU A 445 21.46 -12.36 8.04
CA LEU A 445 21.73 -10.95 7.82
C LEU A 445 21.22 -10.10 9.00
N TYR A 446 19.97 -10.33 9.40
CA TYR A 446 19.36 -9.78 10.61
C TYR A 446 19.16 -10.91 11.61
N PRO A 447 20.20 -11.32 12.35
CA PRO A 447 19.96 -12.23 13.44
C PRO A 447 18.85 -11.61 14.30
N ILE A 448 17.90 -12.43 14.77
CA ILE A 448 16.77 -12.10 15.68
C ILE A 448 17.21 -11.24 16.92
N TYR A 449 18.52 -11.00 17.03
CA TYR A 449 19.29 -10.23 17.98
C TYR A 449 19.75 -8.83 17.49
N ASP A 450 19.24 -8.24 16.39
CA ASP A 450 19.44 -6.79 16.18
C ASP A 450 18.51 -5.91 17.03
N PHE A 451 17.62 -6.58 17.76
CA PHE A 451 17.50 -6.31 19.17
C PHE A 451 18.13 -7.46 19.95
N ASP A 452 19.37 -7.32 20.43
CA ASP A 452 19.93 -8.23 21.42
C ASP A 452 19.47 -7.68 22.77
N PRO A 453 18.36 -8.17 23.36
CA PRO A 453 18.00 -7.68 24.66
C PRO A 453 19.14 -7.99 25.66
N GLN A 454 20.08 -8.92 25.39
CA GLN A 454 21.24 -9.17 26.27
C GLN A 454 22.29 -8.04 26.28
N ARG A 455 22.26 -7.04 25.38
CA ARG A 455 23.38 -6.07 25.24
C ARG A 455 23.08 -4.58 25.11
N TYR A 456 21.84 -4.11 25.07
CA TYR A 456 21.58 -2.67 24.96
C TYR A 456 20.60 -2.14 26.00
N GLU A 457 20.94 -0.95 26.52
CA GLU A 457 20.07 -0.07 27.30
C GLU A 457 19.14 0.67 26.33
N PHE A 458 17.83 0.66 26.55
CA PHE A 458 16.86 1.30 25.67
C PHE A 458 15.57 1.70 26.40
N TRP A 459 14.81 2.59 25.75
CA TRP A 459 13.48 3.02 26.16
C TRP A 459 12.43 2.42 25.22
N GLU A 460 11.42 1.76 25.77
CA GLU A 460 10.28 1.21 25.04
C GLU A 460 9.01 1.98 25.39
N PHE A 461 8.26 2.40 24.37
CA PHE A 461 6.98 3.08 24.46
C PHE A 461 5.95 2.21 23.76
N LYS A 462 5.12 1.52 24.52
CA LYS A 462 4.07 0.66 24.01
C LYS A 462 2.72 1.32 24.24
N LEU A 463 1.94 1.51 23.18
CA LEU A 463 0.57 2.00 23.23
C LEU A 463 -0.36 0.87 22.87
N ASP A 464 -1.19 0.38 23.80
CA ASP A 464 -2.31 -0.48 23.45
C ASP A 464 -3.55 0.38 23.11
N PHE A 465 -4.26 0.02 22.04
CA PHE A 465 -5.46 0.70 21.51
C PHE A 465 -6.46 -0.30 20.94
N ILE A 466 -7.72 0.15 20.81
CA ILE A 466 -8.80 -0.62 20.17
C ILE A 466 -9.00 -0.17 18.72
N ASP A 467 -8.88 1.14 18.47
CA ASP A 467 -9.03 1.79 17.18
C ASP A 467 -7.66 1.98 16.51
N PRO A 468 -7.41 1.32 15.35
CA PRO A 468 -6.13 1.36 14.66
C PRO A 468 -5.80 2.70 14.00
N SER A 469 -6.74 3.66 14.01
CA SER A 469 -6.45 5.03 13.56
C SER A 469 -5.82 5.90 14.66
N VAL A 470 -5.55 5.34 15.84
CA VAL A 470 -4.77 6.00 16.88
C VAL A 470 -3.29 5.71 16.68
N SER A 471 -2.49 6.76 16.56
CA SER A 471 -1.05 6.63 16.33
C SER A 471 -0.22 7.05 17.54
N LEU A 472 0.90 6.35 17.71
CA LEU A 472 1.94 6.66 18.68
C LEU A 472 3.10 7.40 18.02
N HIS A 473 3.54 8.50 18.63
CA HIS A 473 4.73 9.24 18.23
C HIS A 473 5.58 9.56 19.44
N VAL A 474 6.90 9.58 19.25
CA VAL A 474 7.88 9.99 20.24
C VAL A 474 8.76 11.07 19.63
N LEU A 475 8.78 12.24 20.26
CA LEU A 475 9.59 13.38 19.82
C LEU A 475 10.72 13.62 20.81
N LEU A 476 11.91 13.91 20.30
CA LEU A 476 13.09 14.29 21.08
C LEU A 476 13.56 15.68 20.68
N LYS A 477 13.48 16.63 21.60
CA LYS A 477 13.93 18.01 21.38
C LYS A 477 15.22 18.28 22.14
N PHE A 478 16.30 18.54 21.41
CA PHE A 478 17.62 18.81 22.00
C PHE A 478 18.17 20.21 21.69
N ASP A 479 17.60 20.93 20.71
CA ASP A 479 17.96 22.32 20.37
C ASP A 479 16.68 23.15 20.19
N PRO A 480 16.52 24.29 20.91
CA PRO A 480 15.37 25.17 20.74
C PRO A 480 15.17 25.73 19.32
N LEU A 481 16.24 25.73 18.51
CA LEU A 481 16.28 26.31 17.16
C LEU A 481 16.17 25.28 16.03
N ARG A 482 16.11 23.98 16.35
CA ARG A 482 15.93 22.90 15.37
C ARG A 482 14.59 22.20 15.58
N ASP A 483 14.10 21.58 14.50
CA ASP A 483 12.95 20.71 14.58
C ASP A 483 13.26 19.49 15.48
N PRO A 484 12.27 19.01 16.26
CA PRO A 484 12.45 17.82 17.08
C PRO A 484 12.70 16.61 16.19
N LEU A 485 13.53 15.67 16.66
CA LEU A 485 13.63 14.36 16.04
C LEU A 485 12.36 13.59 16.35
N HIS A 486 11.80 12.91 15.35
CA HIS A 486 10.52 12.22 15.47
C HIS A 486 10.68 10.73 15.17
N VAL A 487 10.13 9.90 16.05
CA VAL A 487 9.96 8.46 15.85
C VAL A 487 8.47 8.16 15.88
N GLY A 488 7.91 7.58 14.83
CA GLY A 488 6.49 7.27 14.74
C GLY A 488 5.89 7.54 13.36
N LEU A 489 4.56 7.49 13.25
CA LEU A 489 3.91 7.69 11.95
C LEU A 489 3.98 9.17 11.48
N ASN A 490 4.62 9.49 10.36
CA ASN A 490 4.62 10.78 9.70
C ASN A 490 3.76 10.78 8.41
N GLU A 491 2.52 11.24 8.51
CA GLU A 491 1.55 11.31 7.41
C GLU A 491 1.95 12.24 6.24
N PHE A 492 3.02 13.04 6.38
CA PHE A 492 3.54 13.94 5.34
C PHE A 492 4.81 13.41 4.65
N SER A 493 5.35 12.30 5.13
CA SER A 493 6.50 11.64 4.51
C SER A 493 6.01 10.85 3.30
N THR A 494 6.33 11.33 2.09
CA THR A 494 6.10 10.63 0.81
C THR A 494 7.09 9.47 0.60
N GLY A 495 7.69 9.00 1.70
CA GLY A 495 9.03 8.43 1.72
C GLY A 495 9.19 7.17 2.58
N ASN A 496 8.26 6.81 3.48
CA ASN A 496 8.44 5.64 4.37
C ASN A 496 7.12 5.04 4.89
N MET A 497 6.10 4.85 4.05
CA MET A 497 4.73 4.51 4.52
C MET A 497 4.19 5.48 5.59
N GLY A 498 4.76 6.69 5.61
CA GLY A 498 4.60 7.62 6.69
C GLY A 498 5.06 7.09 8.06
N ILE A 499 6.22 6.44 8.17
CA ILE A 499 6.96 6.19 9.42
C ILE A 499 8.25 7.00 9.38
N GLU A 500 8.58 7.71 10.45
CA GLU A 500 9.83 8.45 10.61
C GLU A 500 10.61 7.82 11.76
N LEU A 501 11.91 7.56 11.56
CA LEU A 501 12.83 7.02 12.58
C LEU A 501 13.96 8.02 12.80
N GLY A 502 13.61 9.26 13.16
CA GLY A 502 14.54 10.39 13.26
C GLY A 502 15.62 10.27 14.35
N ILE A 503 15.58 9.24 15.18
CA ILE A 503 16.61 8.94 16.19
C ILE A 503 17.34 7.65 15.76
N PRO A 504 18.67 7.69 15.54
CA PRO A 504 19.43 6.54 15.05
C PRO A 504 19.23 5.27 15.88
N GLY A 505 19.01 4.14 15.18
CA GLY A 505 18.80 2.82 15.80
C GLY A 505 17.45 2.63 16.49
N SER A 506 16.50 3.57 16.34
CA SER A 506 15.15 3.41 16.90
C SER A 506 14.32 2.43 16.07
N GLU A 507 13.41 1.74 16.74
CA GLU A 507 12.48 0.80 16.15
C GLU A 507 11.05 1.30 16.30
N PHE A 508 10.22 1.03 15.30
CA PHE A 508 8.77 1.22 15.37
C PHE A 508 8.11 -0.09 14.95
N TYR A 509 7.30 -0.63 15.86
CA TYR A 509 6.41 -1.75 15.64
C TYR A 509 5.00 -1.19 15.67
N ASP A 510 4.22 -1.48 14.64
CA ASP A 510 2.78 -1.29 14.69
C ASP A 510 2.15 -2.64 14.57
N ASP A 511 1.77 -3.18 15.71
CA ASP A 511 1.14 -4.47 15.85
C ASP A 511 -0.38 -4.24 15.87
N LEU A 512 -0.89 -3.86 14.69
CA LEU A 512 -2.32 -3.67 14.44
C LEU A 512 -3.13 -4.94 14.81
N LEU A 513 -2.45 -6.09 14.81
CA LEU A 513 -2.94 -7.43 15.13
C LEU A 513 -3.25 -7.61 16.62
N PHE A 514 -2.36 -7.12 17.50
CA PHE A 514 -2.57 -7.13 18.95
C PHE A 514 -3.08 -5.78 19.48
N GLY A 515 -3.49 -4.87 18.60
CA GLY A 515 -3.97 -3.54 18.94
C GLY A 515 -2.94 -2.76 19.74
N ASN A 516 -1.67 -2.78 19.32
CA ASN A 516 -0.66 -1.94 19.95
C ASN A 516 0.41 -1.45 18.99
N SER A 517 0.96 -0.28 19.27
CA SER A 517 2.20 0.19 18.63
C SER A 517 3.30 0.26 19.67
N ILE A 518 4.52 -0.10 19.30
CA ILE A 518 5.70 -0.06 20.15
C ILE A 518 6.78 0.77 19.46
N ILE A 519 7.30 1.79 20.14
CA ILE A 519 8.53 2.48 19.76
C ILE A 519 9.64 2.05 20.70
N ARG A 520 10.81 1.69 20.16
CA ARG A 520 12.02 1.49 20.97
C ARG A 520 13.10 2.48 20.57
N ILE A 521 13.75 3.10 21.55
CA ILE A 521 14.84 4.07 21.33
C ILE A 521 16.06 3.60 22.12
N PRO A 522 17.17 3.23 21.46
CA PRO A 522 18.37 2.79 22.16
C PRO A 522 19.10 3.95 22.82
N ALA A 523 19.68 3.73 24.00
CA ALA A 523 20.45 4.75 24.71
C ALA A 523 21.73 5.17 23.95
N SER A 524 22.26 4.31 23.07
CA SER A 524 23.33 4.66 22.13
C SER A 524 22.88 5.74 21.14
N GLY A 525 21.64 5.67 20.65
CA GLY A 525 21.04 6.70 19.80
C GLY A 525 20.91 8.06 20.50
N LEU A 526 20.85 8.08 21.84
CA LEU A 526 20.84 9.31 22.64
C LEU A 526 22.25 9.90 22.87
N SER A 527 23.30 9.08 22.74
CA SER A 527 24.67 9.45 23.13
C SER A 527 25.30 10.53 22.24
N GLU A 528 24.90 10.62 20.98
CA GLU A 528 25.31 11.70 20.06
C GLU A 528 24.78 13.08 20.49
N PHE A 529 23.70 13.10 21.28
CA PHE A 529 22.99 14.30 21.70
C PHE A 529 23.34 14.75 23.13
N LYS A 530 23.91 13.86 23.95
CA LYS A 530 24.46 14.14 25.29
C LYS A 530 25.62 15.15 25.25
N ASN A 531 26.57 14.97 24.33
CA ASN A 531 27.84 15.73 24.30
C ASN A 531 27.76 17.23 23.88
N LYS A 532 26.58 17.86 23.75
CA LYS A 532 26.46 19.24 23.20
C LYS A 532 25.87 20.31 24.11
N ASP A 533 25.31 19.99 25.28
CA ASP A 533 24.91 21.00 26.27
C ASP A 533 25.15 20.50 27.71
N PRO A 534 26.08 21.10 28.50
CA PRO A 534 26.45 20.64 29.84
C PRO A 534 25.41 20.93 30.95
N ALA A 535 24.16 21.28 30.60
CA ALA A 535 23.02 21.35 31.52
C ALA A 535 22.27 20.01 31.60
N GLU A 536 23.04 18.93 31.71
CA GLU A 536 22.78 17.59 31.16
C GLU A 536 21.93 16.66 32.06
N ASP A 537 20.80 17.14 32.59
CA ASP A 537 19.85 16.30 33.36
C ASP A 537 18.41 16.26 32.78
N ASP A 538 18.09 17.03 31.74
CA ASP A 538 16.70 17.27 31.27
C ASP A 538 16.39 16.67 29.88
N ILE A 539 16.98 15.53 29.49
CA ILE A 539 16.50 14.83 28.27
C ILE A 539 15.13 14.24 28.57
N ALA A 540 14.10 14.73 27.88
CA ALA A 540 12.74 14.22 27.94
C ALA A 540 12.22 13.90 26.54
N PHE A 541 11.51 12.79 26.45
CA PHE A 541 10.71 12.39 25.30
C PHE A 541 9.32 12.99 25.42
N THR A 542 8.89 13.72 24.41
CA THR A 542 7.49 14.10 24.27
C THR A 542 6.77 12.95 23.57
N VAL A 543 5.95 12.20 24.32
CA VAL A 543 5.13 11.12 23.77
C VAL A 543 3.78 11.69 23.34
N VAL A 544 3.41 11.47 22.09
CA VAL A 544 2.16 11.93 21.50
C VAL A 544 1.30 10.73 21.15
N VAL A 545 0.13 10.65 21.75
CA VAL A 545 -0.93 9.72 21.34
C VAL A 545 -1.94 10.53 20.55
N ASN A 546 -1.93 10.33 19.23
CA ASN A 546 -2.76 11.08 18.31
C ASN A 546 -4.01 10.27 17.95
N ALA A 547 -5.16 10.72 18.46
CA ALA A 547 -6.46 10.13 18.18
C ALA A 547 -7.35 11.07 17.35
N THR A 548 -6.73 11.96 16.57
CA THR A 548 -7.47 12.91 15.73
C THR A 548 -8.24 12.22 14.61
N ALA A 549 -7.78 11.04 14.19
CA ALA A 549 -8.36 10.22 13.13
C ALA A 549 -9.28 9.09 13.64
N ALA A 550 -9.47 8.94 14.96
CA ALA A 550 -10.27 7.89 15.58
C ALA A 550 -11.61 7.64 14.84
N ALA A 551 -11.96 6.39 14.54
CA ALA A 551 -13.28 6.02 14.06
C ALA A 551 -14.30 5.82 15.21
N SER A 552 -13.81 5.56 16.43
CA SER A 552 -14.62 5.32 17.62
C SER A 552 -14.79 6.58 18.50
N ALA A 553 -15.96 6.72 19.12
CA ALA A 553 -16.33 7.93 19.85
C ALA A 553 -15.58 8.09 21.20
N THR A 554 -15.20 6.98 21.84
CA THR A 554 -14.44 6.93 23.10
C THR A 554 -13.82 5.55 23.26
N GLN A 555 -12.52 5.49 23.50
CA GLN A 555 -11.81 4.28 23.90
C GLN A 555 -10.69 4.61 24.88
N ASP A 556 -10.27 3.58 25.61
CA ASP A 556 -9.12 3.65 26.50
C ASP A 556 -7.85 3.43 25.66
N VAL A 557 -6.84 4.25 25.91
CA VAL A 557 -5.48 3.97 25.47
C VAL A 557 -4.61 3.68 26.68
N ASN A 558 -3.74 2.70 26.54
CA ASN A 558 -2.81 2.31 27.59
C ASN A 558 -1.38 2.48 27.10
N LEU A 559 -0.73 3.55 27.53
CA LEU A 559 0.68 3.78 27.29
C LEU A 559 1.51 3.12 28.40
N THR A 560 2.27 2.12 28.04
CA THR A 560 3.31 1.49 28.88
C THR A 560 4.67 2.00 28.43
N VAL A 561 5.44 2.60 29.34
CA VAL A 561 6.82 3.01 29.06
C VAL A 561 7.77 2.20 29.92
N ARG A 562 8.83 1.66 29.33
CA ARG A 562 9.85 0.86 30.00
C ARG A 562 11.24 1.40 29.73
N HIS A 563 12.08 1.41 30.75
CA HIS A 563 13.52 1.50 30.62
C HIS A 563 14.08 0.10 30.84
N VAL A 564 14.84 -0.41 29.88
CA VAL A 564 15.33 -1.79 29.87
C VAL A 564 16.83 -1.79 29.73
N ILE A 565 17.51 -2.58 30.57
CA ILE A 565 18.96 -2.78 30.55
C ILE A 565 19.22 -4.28 30.61
N ASN A 566 19.94 -4.83 29.62
CA ASN A 566 20.31 -6.25 29.58
C ASN A 566 19.10 -7.18 29.85
N GLN A 567 18.02 -7.03 29.08
CA GLN A 567 16.74 -7.77 29.16
C GLN A 567 15.90 -7.48 30.39
N SER A 568 16.44 -6.75 31.36
CA SER A 568 15.75 -6.48 32.61
C SER A 568 15.09 -5.11 32.51
N THR A 569 13.77 -5.08 32.66
CA THR A 569 13.04 -3.82 32.88
C THR A 569 13.48 -3.24 34.22
N VAL A 570 14.31 -2.21 34.19
CA VAL A 570 14.80 -1.52 35.39
C VAL A 570 13.79 -0.51 35.89
N TRP A 571 12.97 0.03 34.99
CA TRP A 571 11.85 0.90 35.31
C TRP A 571 10.68 0.71 34.34
N GLN A 572 9.47 0.85 34.84
CA GLN A 572 8.24 0.83 34.05
C GLN A 572 7.21 1.78 34.64
N SER A 573 6.47 2.47 33.77
CA SER A 573 5.27 3.19 34.14
C SER A 573 4.15 2.97 33.13
N ASN A 574 2.91 2.96 33.63
CA ASN A 574 1.72 2.78 32.81
C ASN A 574 0.82 3.99 32.98
N LYS A 575 0.31 4.52 31.87
CA LYS A 575 -0.64 5.63 31.83
C LYS A 575 -1.85 5.22 31.00
N ILE A 576 -3.00 5.22 31.65
CA ILE A 576 -4.28 4.95 31.01
C ILE A 576 -5.02 6.27 30.89
N SER A 577 -5.59 6.53 29.72
CA SER A 577 -6.45 7.69 29.51
C SER A 577 -7.52 7.38 28.48
N ASP A 578 -8.69 7.95 28.69
CA ASP A 578 -9.77 7.91 27.71
C ASP A 578 -9.63 9.13 26.81
N PHE A 579 -9.72 8.95 25.51
CA PHE A 579 -9.81 10.07 24.57
C PHE A 579 -11.18 10.14 23.91
N LYS A 580 -11.50 11.31 23.37
CA LYS A 580 -12.64 11.55 22.47
C LYS A 580 -12.13 11.79 21.06
N LEU A 581 -12.98 11.47 20.09
CA LEU A 581 -12.75 11.78 18.68
C LEU A 581 -12.15 13.19 18.47
N GLY A 582 -11.01 13.27 17.80
CA GLY A 582 -10.36 14.54 17.49
C GLY A 582 -9.37 15.05 18.54
N GLN A 583 -9.00 14.25 19.53
CA GLN A 583 -8.07 14.64 20.60
C GLN A 583 -6.64 14.14 20.35
N THR A 584 -5.70 14.88 20.91
CA THR A 584 -4.29 14.49 21.01
C THR A 584 -3.91 14.55 22.47
N LEU A 585 -3.35 13.46 22.97
CA LEU A 585 -2.80 13.35 24.32
C LEU A 585 -1.28 13.47 24.23
N ILE A 586 -0.68 14.24 25.13
CA ILE A 586 0.78 14.34 25.24
C ILE A 586 1.19 14.10 26.68
N CYS A 587 2.28 13.37 26.87
CA CYS A 587 3.01 13.33 28.14
C CYS A 587 4.51 13.41 27.90
N GLU A 588 5.25 13.82 28.91
CA GLU A 588 6.70 13.89 28.90
C GLU A 588 7.26 12.70 29.68
N VAL A 589 8.28 12.04 29.12
CA VAL A 589 9.03 10.96 29.78
C VAL A 589 10.48 11.41 29.91
N SER A 590 10.95 11.64 31.12
CA SER A 590 12.35 11.95 31.38
C SER A 590 13.20 10.67 31.37
N ILE A 591 14.43 10.78 30.88
CA ILE A 591 15.43 9.70 31.03
C ILE A 591 15.79 9.39 32.48
N ASN A 592 15.39 10.25 33.42
CA ASN A 592 15.50 10.03 34.87
C ASN A 592 14.33 9.22 35.45
N GLU A 593 13.58 8.49 34.60
CA GLU A 593 12.56 7.54 35.03
C GLU A 593 11.32 8.23 35.68
N GLU A 594 10.96 9.40 35.13
CA GLU A 594 9.75 10.15 35.49
C GLU A 594 8.84 10.32 34.28
N ILE A 595 7.52 10.25 34.49
CA ILE A 595 6.50 10.48 33.46
C ILE A 595 5.41 11.43 33.97
N THR A 596 5.08 12.45 33.18
CA THR A 596 4.01 13.39 33.52
C THR A 596 2.63 12.79 33.27
N ASP A 597 1.57 13.43 33.78
CA ASP A 597 0.21 13.08 33.41
C ASP A 597 -0.10 13.53 31.98
N PHE A 598 -1.04 12.84 31.32
CA PHE A 598 -1.49 13.25 29.99
C PHE A 598 -2.09 14.65 30.00
N GLU A 599 -1.55 15.51 29.16
CA GLU A 599 -2.12 16.79 28.79
C GLU A 599 -2.90 16.64 27.47
N ILE A 600 -4.13 17.16 27.45
CA ILE A 600 -4.96 17.18 26.25
C ILE A 600 -4.69 18.49 25.50
N LEU A 601 -4.04 18.42 24.35
CA LEU A 601 -3.66 19.62 23.60
C LEU A 601 -4.78 20.20 22.74
N ASN A 602 -5.78 19.40 22.34
CA ASN A 602 -6.93 19.87 21.57
C ASN A 602 -8.29 19.31 22.07
N SER A 603 -9.29 20.19 22.18
CA SER A 603 -10.73 19.89 22.30
C SER A 603 -11.32 19.78 20.88
N PRO A 604 -12.38 18.97 20.64
CA PRO A 604 -12.97 18.83 19.31
C PRO A 604 -13.34 20.19 18.72
N PHE A 605 -12.95 20.41 17.46
CA PHE A 605 -13.11 21.63 16.65
C PHE A 605 -12.10 22.78 16.85
N GLU A 606 -10.85 22.60 16.41
CA GLU A 606 -10.09 23.69 15.77
C GLU A 606 -9.37 23.17 14.51
N ARG A 607 -10.13 22.78 13.46
CA ARG A 607 -9.57 22.86 12.10
C ARG A 607 -9.27 24.33 11.82
N THR A 608 -8.07 24.65 11.35
CA THR A 608 -7.75 25.98 10.80
C THR A 608 -7.79 25.89 9.28
N ILE A 609 -8.41 26.88 8.62
CA ILE A 609 -8.29 27.10 7.18
C ILE A 609 -7.44 28.37 7.03
N LEU A 610 -6.32 28.27 6.31
CA LEU A 610 -5.43 29.41 6.02
C LEU A 610 -4.94 30.18 7.26
N GLY A 611 -4.64 29.47 8.36
CA GLY A 611 -4.02 30.08 9.55
C GLY A 611 -4.94 30.94 10.43
N LEU A 612 -6.27 30.80 10.33
CA LEU A 612 -7.22 31.49 11.22
C LEU A 612 -8.15 30.51 11.98
N PRO A 613 -8.41 30.75 13.28
CA PRO A 613 -9.24 29.87 14.11
C PRO A 613 -10.73 29.96 13.75
N LEU A 614 -11.38 28.80 13.57
CA LEU A 614 -12.77 28.64 13.08
C LEU A 614 -13.87 29.11 14.06
N LYS A 615 -13.54 29.66 15.22
CA LYS A 615 -14.49 30.20 16.21
C LYS A 615 -15.30 31.42 15.75
N TRP A 616 -15.10 31.89 14.52
CA TRP A 616 -15.73 33.10 13.98
C TRP A 616 -16.71 32.87 12.82
N PHE A 617 -16.84 31.63 12.33
CA PHE A 617 -17.70 31.32 11.19
C PHE A 617 -18.70 30.23 11.54
N THR A 618 -19.96 30.60 11.70
CA THR A 618 -21.07 29.66 11.49
C THR A 618 -21.45 29.77 10.02
N VAL A 619 -20.95 28.85 9.18
CA VAL A 619 -21.43 28.71 7.81
C VAL A 619 -22.67 27.82 7.87
N ILE A 620 -23.85 28.40 7.77
CA ILE A 620 -25.07 27.63 7.51
C ILE A 620 -25.20 27.52 5.99
N VAL A 621 -24.84 26.37 5.44
CA VAL A 621 -25.18 26.03 4.05
C VAL A 621 -26.65 25.57 4.07
N ILE A 622 -27.56 26.43 3.61
CA ILE A 622 -28.92 26.00 3.30
C ILE A 622 -28.88 25.51 1.85
N SER A 623 -29.09 24.20 1.69
CA SER A 623 -29.27 23.43 0.45
C SER A 623 -29.26 24.18 -0.89
N SER A 624 -28.43 23.72 -1.81
CA SER A 624 -28.51 24.04 -3.23
C SER A 624 -29.79 23.46 -3.86
N VAL A 625 -30.55 24.31 -4.55
CA VAL A 625 -31.47 23.85 -5.59
C VAL A 625 -30.75 24.04 -6.91
N ILE A 626 -30.48 22.94 -7.62
CA ILE A 626 -29.85 22.95 -8.93
C ILE A 626 -30.87 23.47 -9.95
N VAL A 627 -30.59 24.62 -10.56
CA VAL A 627 -31.14 25.03 -11.86
C VAL A 627 -29.93 25.48 -12.71
N PRO A 628 -29.83 25.11 -14.01
CA PRO A 628 -28.54 24.80 -14.63
C PRO A 628 -27.60 25.96 -14.98
N VAL A 629 -27.77 27.20 -14.50
CA VAL A 629 -26.98 28.33 -15.07
C VAL A 629 -26.45 29.37 -14.06
N VAL A 630 -26.85 29.39 -12.78
CA VAL A 630 -26.26 30.37 -11.82
C VAL A 630 -26.21 29.82 -10.40
N THR A 631 -25.03 29.80 -9.80
CA THR A 631 -24.85 29.61 -8.35
C THR A 631 -24.91 30.96 -7.65
N ILE A 632 -25.89 31.17 -6.77
CA ILE A 632 -25.94 32.34 -5.87
C ILE A 632 -25.52 31.89 -4.48
N VAL A 633 -24.38 32.40 -4.00
CA VAL A 633 -23.91 32.19 -2.63
C VAL A 633 -24.34 33.38 -1.78
N ILE A 634 -25.18 33.14 -0.77
CA ILE A 634 -25.55 34.16 0.22
C ILE A 634 -24.78 33.88 1.51
N ILE A 635 -23.86 34.78 1.86
CA ILE A 635 -23.10 34.72 3.12
C ILE A 635 -23.75 35.67 4.12
N VAL A 636 -24.23 35.14 5.25
CA VAL A 636 -24.74 35.94 6.36
C VAL A 636 -23.74 35.91 7.51
N VAL A 637 -23.13 37.05 7.81
CA VAL A 637 -22.17 37.20 8.92
C VAL A 637 -22.90 37.78 10.14
N LEU A 638 -22.99 37.00 11.22
CA LEU A 638 -23.55 37.48 12.49
C LEU A 638 -22.46 37.69 13.54
N ARG A 639 -22.34 38.94 14.02
CA ARG A 639 -21.38 39.32 15.06
C ARG A 639 -22.07 39.26 16.44
N ARG A 640 -21.61 38.38 17.33
CA ARG A 640 -22.11 38.35 18.73
C ARG A 640 -21.36 39.40 19.56
N LYS A 641 -22.08 40.34 20.21
CA LYS A 641 -21.52 41.27 21.19
C LYS A 641 -21.18 40.53 22.48
N LYS A 642 -19.95 40.74 23.00
CA LYS A 642 -19.44 40.23 24.27
C LYS A 642 -20.36 40.58 25.45
N LYS A 643 -20.52 39.64 26.39
CA LYS A 643 -20.72 39.93 27.81
C LYS A 643 -19.43 39.59 28.53
#